data_AF-A0A846CIH8-F1
#
_entry.id   AF-A0A846CIH8-F1
#
_cell.length_a   1.000
_cell.length_b   1.000
_cell.length_c   1.000
_cell.angle_alpha   90.00
_cell.angle_beta   90.00
_cell.angle_gamma   90.00
#
_symmetry.space_group_name_H-M   'P 1'
#
loop_
_entity.id
_entity.type
_entity.pdbx_description
1 polymer ?
#
loop_
_entity_poly.entity_id
_entity_poly.type
_entity_poly.pdbx_seq_one_letter_code
_entity_poly.pdbx_strand_id
1 'polypeptide(L)'
;DISTAVSEGDGGDIIMESSHGGIDAKEGGINASSELGNGGNIRLTADGNIQTNNINAKATETGGNIILNAGNSINTNDGRVSSSSEKEGGNIEITAGENIQTSDIRADGAETGGNIILNSGNSIDTTNGPILSFSNKEGGNIEITAGRNITTGLISSISQGRSSENEQRNRRGGDITLEAGGKIDTTQSQIQSAAVDGDGGNITLKAEGDIFTQKLLSSIVSGDHQGGNIILESESNIDTTKGTLRSRSLYGRYGSGGDVSLKAAGNIITGSIYSYTSYGERGGNVSISAGGIIDTTGGAIESYSNLGNGGNRGIGGNVSISATDSVITGNITTFGGEKGGEIEIISSAGSIDTSPGGLNSSAKKGTGANIILSAQRNIYTGNIDSSGMEKGGDIQLSSNSGEVNTNEGELTTSSEKGIGANIILSAEGNIYTGNIDSSGMEKGGDIQLSSNSGNVNTNEGELTTSSENGTDGDISINAYEGSIEVGDLDISTDITVTDGTEEDINENSNNIDVEQINDRDGEVTLQAHNDITINEPINSDKISNLEIKAGRNINVNADINTSGGNGNITLSANDNNANANYREPGQANITMATDTTLDAGSGNITIQMGTLGEVGDITLSNLRTAGTVTVDTTGGNIFRASDNSLIKADSVIFQTRNNGGIGLSTQPIRLEVNNLEARGGSGGAFFNSPTQEISIGNATDAIRGILTSSGGDVEISAEGDITVTEPISTFTNNGKAGNISLNSTGVIDTSITQLISRSYDAAGNITLNTESNIQTANVDSRSFGNGDAGDITLEAGGEINTSKGRLESTSMTSNGGDITLEAEGNIDTSFLLTATTTIQGDESSKAGDITIISTNGAIDTTQRVTISNLPENTNLTDPAVAATFERFLPNLQGASRSGDGSNITIEAKGNITTGHISSFGKQNSGNVNITSMEGDIKTGTIFSTTIEGVGGNINIQTTNNGNLHINHIASFSEKGTGGNINLNSAGNIEIYNIASFGPEKSSNVNIQTNGGTITTNKIQTIANNGTSGNIRLNTYKFQGNINTANIFGSDRTIGGDNFYLSRRAIAY
;
A
#
# COMPACT_ATOMS: atom_id res chain seq x y z
N ASP A 1 27.17 9.56 -91.76
CA ASP A 1 25.78 9.06 -91.61
C ASP A 1 25.56 7.81 -92.43
N ILE A 2 24.77 6.88 -91.91
CA ILE A 2 24.22 5.71 -92.61
C ILE A 2 22.71 5.83 -92.48
N SER A 3 21.98 5.84 -93.61
CA SER A 3 20.53 6.09 -93.60
C SER A 3 19.76 5.19 -94.56
N THR A 4 18.71 4.57 -94.05
CA THR A 4 17.67 3.80 -94.75
C THR A 4 16.27 4.38 -94.53
N ALA A 5 16.19 5.56 -93.91
CA ALA A 5 14.95 6.25 -93.56
C ALA A 5 14.09 6.67 -94.77
N VAL A 6 12.77 6.64 -94.59
CA VAL A 6 11.75 6.90 -95.63
C VAL A 6 10.60 7.77 -95.14
N SER A 7 9.95 8.51 -96.05
CA SER A 7 8.73 9.27 -95.76
C SER A 7 7.44 8.46 -95.94
N GLU A 8 7.46 7.42 -96.78
CA GLU A 8 6.33 6.52 -97.04
C GLU A 8 6.81 5.06 -97.01
N GLY A 9 6.03 4.16 -96.39
CA GLY A 9 6.40 2.75 -96.20
C GLY A 9 7.28 2.50 -94.98
N ASP A 10 7.77 1.27 -94.84
CA ASP A 10 8.62 0.85 -93.72
C ASP A 10 10.09 1.23 -93.94
N GLY A 11 10.79 1.62 -92.87
CA GLY A 11 12.22 1.89 -92.89
C GLY A 11 13.03 0.62 -93.14
N GLY A 12 14.14 0.73 -93.89
CA GLY A 12 15.00 -0.43 -94.17
C GLY A 12 15.89 -0.80 -92.98
N ASP A 13 16.08 -2.09 -92.72
CA ASP A 13 17.00 -2.55 -91.67
C ASP A 13 18.46 -2.11 -91.94
N ILE A 14 19.21 -1.79 -90.88
CA ILE A 14 20.65 -1.53 -90.91
C ILE A 14 21.36 -2.62 -90.09
N ILE A 15 22.25 -3.37 -90.73
CA ILE A 15 23.07 -4.40 -90.07
C ILE A 15 24.55 -4.08 -90.30
N MET A 16 25.33 -4.05 -89.23
CA MET A 16 26.79 -3.90 -89.27
C MET A 16 27.48 -4.93 -88.37
N GLU A 17 28.44 -5.67 -88.93
CA GLU A 17 29.13 -6.78 -88.25
C GLU A 17 30.65 -6.65 -88.39
N SER A 18 31.37 -6.77 -87.26
CA SER A 18 32.83 -6.65 -87.17
C SER A 18 33.40 -7.82 -86.37
N SER A 19 33.78 -8.89 -87.07
CA SER A 19 34.08 -10.21 -86.48
C SER A 19 35.46 -10.34 -85.79
N HIS A 20 36.29 -9.30 -85.84
CA HIS A 20 37.67 -9.29 -85.31
C HIS A 20 38.08 -7.88 -84.82
N GLY A 21 37.12 -7.01 -84.51
CA GLY A 21 37.38 -5.60 -84.23
C GLY A 21 36.13 -4.83 -83.82
N GLY A 22 36.29 -3.53 -83.61
CA GLY A 22 35.19 -2.64 -83.20
C GLY A 22 34.34 -2.12 -84.35
N ILE A 23 33.34 -1.30 -83.99
CA ILE A 23 32.57 -0.43 -84.89
C ILE A 23 32.65 1.00 -84.32
N ASP A 24 33.07 1.96 -85.15
CA ASP A 24 33.22 3.37 -84.76
C ASP A 24 32.38 4.27 -85.69
N ALA A 25 31.35 4.88 -85.12
CA ALA A 25 30.38 5.74 -85.77
C ALA A 25 30.05 6.98 -84.91
N LYS A 26 31.03 7.54 -84.19
CA LYS A 26 30.83 8.80 -83.41
C LYS A 26 30.75 10.07 -84.27
N GLU A 27 31.30 10.02 -85.48
CA GLU A 27 31.40 11.17 -86.41
C GLU A 27 30.12 11.40 -87.24
N GLY A 28 29.07 10.58 -87.08
CA GLY A 28 27.81 10.71 -87.83
C GLY A 28 26.76 9.67 -87.45
N GLY A 29 25.49 9.95 -87.76
CA GLY A 29 24.35 9.18 -87.25
C GLY A 29 24.02 7.90 -88.04
N ILE A 30 23.24 7.00 -87.41
CA ILE A 30 22.68 5.78 -88.01
C ILE A 30 21.16 5.92 -87.97
N ASN A 31 20.47 5.87 -89.11
CA ASN A 31 19.06 6.25 -89.22
C ASN A 31 18.20 5.32 -90.09
N ALA A 32 17.25 4.61 -89.49
CA ALA A 32 16.30 3.71 -90.12
C ALA A 32 14.82 4.13 -89.94
N SER A 33 14.56 5.40 -89.62
CA SER A 33 13.22 5.89 -89.28
C SER A 33 12.21 5.91 -90.44
N SER A 34 10.92 5.79 -90.13
CA SER A 34 9.83 6.07 -91.06
C SER A 34 8.90 7.18 -90.55
N GLU A 35 8.41 8.03 -91.45
CA GLU A 35 7.43 9.09 -91.14
C GLU A 35 5.98 8.58 -91.17
N LEU A 36 5.67 7.48 -91.86
CA LEU A 36 4.30 6.98 -92.08
C LEU A 36 4.12 5.45 -91.97
N GLY A 37 5.18 4.70 -91.65
CA GLY A 37 5.16 3.26 -91.47
C GLY A 37 5.94 2.84 -90.22
N ASN A 38 6.48 1.61 -90.26
CA ASN A 38 7.32 1.06 -89.20
C ASN A 38 8.79 1.49 -89.36
N GLY A 39 9.53 1.51 -88.25
CA GLY A 39 10.96 1.77 -88.25
C GLY A 39 11.77 0.53 -88.63
N GLY A 40 12.84 0.71 -89.41
CA GLY A 40 13.78 -0.38 -89.70
C GLY A 40 14.61 -0.72 -88.47
N ASN A 41 14.95 -2.00 -88.30
CA ASN A 41 15.75 -2.46 -87.17
C ASN A 41 17.22 -2.09 -87.38
N ILE A 42 17.94 -1.76 -86.30
CA ILE A 42 19.36 -1.39 -86.34
C ILE A 42 20.14 -2.38 -85.48
N ARG A 43 20.93 -3.26 -86.10
CA ARG A 43 21.80 -4.21 -85.38
C ARG A 43 23.27 -3.95 -85.64
N LEU A 44 24.02 -3.67 -84.57
CA LEU A 44 25.49 -3.62 -84.57
C LEU A 44 26.02 -4.82 -83.80
N THR A 45 27.05 -5.47 -84.33
CA THR A 45 27.69 -6.62 -83.66
C THR A 45 29.20 -6.57 -83.86
N ALA A 46 29.99 -6.50 -82.78
CA ALA A 46 31.43 -6.32 -82.82
C ALA A 46 32.15 -7.23 -81.82
N ASP A 47 33.30 -7.77 -82.20
CA ASP A 47 34.21 -8.46 -81.29
C ASP A 47 34.95 -7.45 -80.37
N GLY A 48 35.23 -6.25 -80.89
CA GLY A 48 35.78 -5.12 -80.12
C GLY A 48 34.70 -4.16 -79.59
N ASN A 49 35.10 -2.92 -79.36
CA ASN A 49 34.21 -1.85 -78.87
C ASN A 49 33.16 -1.41 -79.92
N ILE A 50 32.00 -0.93 -79.46
CA ILE A 50 31.08 -0.12 -80.28
C ILE A 50 31.10 1.33 -79.78
N GLN A 51 31.30 2.29 -80.68
CA GLN A 51 31.17 3.73 -80.41
C GLN A 51 30.18 4.33 -81.41
N THR A 52 29.16 5.05 -80.95
CA THR A 52 28.19 5.70 -81.84
C THR A 52 27.79 7.10 -81.40
N ASN A 53 27.45 7.92 -82.39
CA ASN A 53 26.61 9.10 -82.20
C ASN A 53 25.12 8.68 -82.12
N ASN A 54 24.22 9.50 -82.64
CA ASN A 54 22.79 9.22 -82.74
C ASN A 54 22.47 7.91 -83.50
N ILE A 55 21.61 7.09 -82.91
CA ILE A 55 20.98 5.91 -83.53
C ILE A 55 19.47 6.12 -83.50
N ASN A 56 18.82 6.12 -84.66
CA ASN A 56 17.41 6.48 -84.79
C ASN A 56 16.62 5.46 -85.63
N ALA A 57 15.72 4.73 -84.98
CA ALA A 57 14.75 3.82 -85.58
C ALA A 57 13.30 4.29 -85.35
N LYS A 58 13.09 5.61 -85.15
CA LYS A 58 11.77 6.20 -84.85
C LYS A 58 10.74 5.88 -85.95
N ALA A 59 9.50 5.61 -85.56
CA ALA A 59 8.39 5.34 -86.46
C ALA A 59 7.16 6.22 -86.18
N THR A 60 6.10 5.94 -86.93
CA THR A 60 4.73 6.41 -86.66
C THR A 60 3.81 5.24 -86.29
N GLU A 61 4.04 4.04 -86.85
CA GLU A 61 3.36 2.80 -86.49
C GLU A 61 4.11 2.07 -85.35
N THR A 62 4.94 1.06 -85.64
CA THR A 62 5.81 0.40 -84.65
C THR A 62 7.28 0.78 -84.87
N GLY A 63 7.97 1.16 -83.79
CA GLY A 63 9.39 1.54 -83.80
C GLY A 63 10.31 0.37 -84.14
N GLY A 64 11.40 0.64 -84.85
CA GLY A 64 12.39 -0.39 -85.17
C GLY A 64 13.23 -0.76 -83.95
N ASN A 65 13.55 -2.05 -83.79
CA ASN A 65 14.37 -2.51 -82.66
C ASN A 65 15.84 -2.13 -82.85
N ILE A 66 16.53 -1.75 -81.78
CA ILE A 66 17.96 -1.42 -81.80
C ILE A 66 18.70 -2.46 -80.96
N ILE A 67 19.72 -3.13 -81.53
CA ILE A 67 20.50 -4.18 -80.86
C ILE A 67 21.99 -3.87 -81.03
N LEU A 68 22.72 -3.61 -79.95
CA LEU A 68 24.14 -3.28 -79.94
C LEU A 68 24.93 -4.31 -79.12
N ASN A 69 25.66 -5.22 -79.78
CA ASN A 69 26.38 -6.31 -79.11
C ASN A 69 27.89 -6.18 -79.31
N ALA A 70 28.65 -5.99 -78.23
CA ALA A 70 30.11 -5.82 -78.24
C ALA A 70 30.83 -6.83 -77.34
N GLY A 71 31.93 -7.41 -77.81
CA GLY A 71 32.82 -8.25 -76.98
C GLY A 71 33.56 -7.46 -75.90
N ASN A 72 33.82 -6.17 -76.14
CA ASN A 72 34.42 -5.24 -75.17
C ASN A 72 33.38 -4.20 -74.69
N SER A 73 33.71 -2.90 -74.73
CA SER A 73 32.88 -1.81 -74.20
C SER A 73 32.01 -1.12 -75.26
N ILE A 74 30.84 -0.61 -74.86
CA ILE A 74 29.94 0.22 -75.68
C ILE A 74 29.89 1.64 -75.13
N ASN A 75 30.02 2.64 -76.02
CA ASN A 75 29.87 4.06 -75.70
C ASN A 75 28.91 4.74 -76.70
N THR A 76 27.82 5.30 -76.19
CA THR A 76 26.81 6.06 -76.96
C THR A 76 26.61 7.48 -76.42
N ASN A 77 27.51 7.97 -75.55
CA ASN A 77 27.41 9.29 -74.92
C ASN A 77 27.35 10.47 -75.91
N ASP A 78 27.93 10.31 -77.11
CA ASP A 78 28.02 11.36 -78.12
C ASP A 78 26.68 11.63 -78.87
N GLY A 79 25.59 10.93 -78.52
CA GLY A 79 24.27 11.12 -79.11
C GLY A 79 23.10 10.47 -78.35
N ARG A 80 21.97 10.30 -79.05
CA ARG A 80 20.75 9.63 -78.55
C ARG A 80 20.53 8.29 -79.26
N VAL A 81 20.16 7.26 -78.52
CA VAL A 81 19.63 5.99 -79.05
C VAL A 81 18.10 6.03 -78.98
N SER A 82 17.40 5.77 -80.08
CA SER A 82 15.93 5.86 -80.05
C SER A 82 15.17 5.00 -81.05
N SER A 83 14.20 4.27 -80.52
CA SER A 83 13.26 3.38 -81.19
C SER A 83 11.80 3.86 -81.03
N SER A 84 11.58 5.13 -80.67
CA SER A 84 10.26 5.65 -80.29
C SER A 84 9.23 5.58 -81.43
N SER A 85 7.93 5.62 -81.10
CA SER A 85 6.85 5.69 -82.11
C SER A 85 5.62 6.47 -81.65
N GLU A 86 4.75 6.78 -82.62
CA GLU A 86 3.43 7.38 -82.38
C GLU A 86 2.34 6.32 -82.11
N LYS A 87 2.71 5.02 -82.03
CA LYS A 87 1.92 3.95 -81.39
C LYS A 87 2.77 3.05 -80.49
N GLU A 88 3.57 2.15 -81.07
CA GLU A 88 4.32 1.13 -80.31
C GLU A 88 5.82 1.39 -80.37
N GLY A 89 6.47 1.54 -79.22
CA GLY A 89 7.93 1.71 -79.15
C GLY A 89 8.67 0.42 -79.51
N GLY A 90 9.74 0.52 -80.31
CA GLY A 90 10.64 -0.60 -80.57
C GLY A 90 11.54 -0.88 -79.37
N ASN A 91 12.03 -2.11 -79.22
CA ASN A 91 12.92 -2.46 -78.09
C ASN A 91 14.35 -1.96 -78.33
N ILE A 92 15.10 -1.71 -77.25
CA ILE A 92 16.51 -1.34 -77.29
C ILE A 92 17.30 -2.33 -76.42
N GLU A 93 18.21 -3.09 -77.02
CA GLU A 93 19.10 -4.04 -76.36
C GLU A 93 20.56 -3.58 -76.56
N ILE A 94 21.32 -3.46 -75.47
CA ILE A 94 22.73 -3.09 -75.49
C ILE A 94 23.50 -4.07 -74.60
N THR A 95 24.33 -4.92 -75.20
CA THR A 95 25.10 -5.95 -74.50
C THR A 95 26.60 -5.77 -74.72
N ALA A 96 27.37 -5.64 -73.64
CA ALA A 96 28.82 -5.39 -73.64
C ALA A 96 29.56 -6.39 -72.74
N GLY A 97 30.65 -6.98 -73.22
CA GLY A 97 31.52 -7.84 -72.40
C GLY A 97 32.36 -7.07 -71.36
N GLU A 98 32.56 -5.76 -71.57
CA GLU A 98 33.16 -4.85 -70.59
C GLU A 98 32.13 -3.83 -70.08
N ASN A 99 32.19 -2.56 -70.51
CA ASN A 99 31.38 -1.46 -69.95
C ASN A 99 30.29 -1.00 -70.91
N ILE A 100 29.20 -0.44 -70.37
CA ILE A 100 28.28 0.42 -71.12
C ILE A 100 28.38 1.84 -70.56
N GLN A 101 28.62 2.82 -71.42
CA GLN A 101 28.44 4.24 -71.10
C GLN A 101 27.45 4.86 -72.09
N THR A 102 26.39 5.49 -71.59
CA THR A 102 25.29 6.00 -72.44
C THR A 102 24.72 7.31 -71.91
N SER A 103 24.16 8.09 -72.84
CA SER A 103 23.43 9.32 -72.55
C SER A 103 21.92 9.11 -72.70
N ASP A 104 21.32 9.53 -73.81
CA ASP A 104 19.87 9.63 -73.97
C ASP A 104 19.34 8.38 -74.70
N ILE A 105 18.55 7.56 -74.01
CA ILE A 105 17.89 6.37 -74.57
C ILE A 105 16.38 6.59 -74.52
N ARG A 106 15.68 6.53 -75.66
CA ARG A 106 14.20 6.60 -75.70
C ARG A 106 13.54 5.52 -76.55
N ALA A 107 12.70 4.72 -75.90
CA ALA A 107 11.81 3.71 -76.50
C ALA A 107 10.31 4.09 -76.38
N ASP A 108 10.00 5.37 -76.15
CA ASP A 108 8.62 5.86 -75.97
C ASP A 108 7.66 5.43 -77.10
N GLY A 109 6.45 4.99 -76.77
CA GLY A 109 5.39 4.69 -77.75
C GLY A 109 4.05 5.19 -77.25
N ALA A 110 3.30 5.94 -78.07
CA ALA A 110 2.08 6.61 -77.59
C ALA A 110 0.99 5.66 -77.06
N GLU A 111 0.96 4.40 -77.49
CA GLU A 111 0.12 3.35 -76.91
C GLU A 111 0.90 2.51 -75.89
N THR A 112 2.01 1.89 -76.31
CA THR A 112 2.86 1.02 -75.47
C THR A 112 4.33 1.34 -75.69
N GLY A 113 5.11 1.48 -74.60
CA GLY A 113 6.55 1.73 -74.66
C GLY A 113 7.36 0.47 -74.97
N GLY A 114 8.48 0.62 -75.68
CA GLY A 114 9.39 -0.49 -76.00
C GLY A 114 10.33 -0.82 -74.84
N ASN A 115 10.69 -2.08 -74.65
CA ASN A 115 11.56 -2.48 -73.53
C ASN A 115 13.01 -2.01 -73.78
N ILE A 116 13.73 -1.68 -72.70
CA ILE A 116 15.13 -1.27 -72.74
C ILE A 116 15.95 -2.23 -71.87
N ILE A 117 16.95 -2.90 -72.44
CA ILE A 117 17.80 -3.89 -71.77
C ILE A 117 19.27 -3.49 -71.93
N LEU A 118 19.98 -3.29 -70.81
CA LEU A 118 21.41 -2.95 -70.78
C LEU A 118 22.20 -4.03 -70.01
N ASN A 119 23.02 -4.82 -70.69
CA ASN A 119 23.77 -5.95 -70.11
C ASN A 119 25.28 -5.73 -70.19
N SER A 120 25.98 -5.75 -69.06
CA SER A 120 27.40 -5.37 -68.95
C SER A 120 28.22 -6.36 -68.14
N GLY A 121 29.32 -6.86 -68.70
CA GLY A 121 30.27 -7.72 -67.98
C GLY A 121 31.06 -7.01 -66.88
N ASN A 122 31.10 -5.67 -66.88
CA ASN A 122 31.80 -4.85 -65.89
C ASN A 122 30.89 -3.78 -65.26
N SER A 123 30.71 -2.60 -65.86
CA SER A 123 29.91 -1.53 -65.24
C SER A 123 29.02 -0.79 -66.23
N ILE A 124 27.96 -0.16 -65.72
CA ILE A 124 27.02 0.64 -66.51
C ILE A 124 26.97 2.05 -65.92
N ASP A 125 27.20 3.05 -66.77
CA ASP A 125 27.08 4.47 -66.45
C ASP A 125 26.08 5.13 -67.40
N THR A 126 24.97 5.60 -66.85
CA THR A 126 23.90 6.30 -67.58
C THR A 126 23.67 7.72 -67.05
N THR A 127 24.68 8.32 -66.42
CA THR A 127 24.56 9.64 -65.78
C THR A 127 24.45 10.81 -66.76
N ASN A 128 24.89 10.63 -68.01
CA ASN A 128 24.93 11.71 -69.01
C ASN A 128 23.56 12.05 -69.63
N GLY A 129 22.55 11.19 -69.48
CA GLY A 129 21.22 11.41 -70.06
C GLY A 129 20.14 10.51 -69.45
N PRO A 130 18.88 10.63 -69.92
CA PRO A 130 17.76 9.87 -69.40
C PRO A 130 17.52 8.55 -70.16
N ILE A 131 17.05 7.53 -69.45
CA ILE A 131 16.50 6.28 -70.02
C ILE A 131 14.98 6.32 -69.93
N LEU A 132 14.29 6.35 -71.06
CA LEU A 132 12.86 6.65 -71.13
C LEU A 132 12.09 5.65 -71.99
N SER A 133 10.99 5.13 -71.44
CA SER A 133 10.03 4.27 -72.15
C SER A 133 8.59 4.67 -71.81
N PHE A 134 8.21 5.90 -72.18
CA PHE A 134 6.88 6.44 -71.89
C PHE A 134 5.77 5.87 -72.79
N SER A 135 4.54 5.89 -72.29
CA SER A 135 3.33 5.67 -73.11
C SER A 135 2.07 6.33 -72.55
N ASN A 136 0.92 6.13 -73.21
CA ASN A 136 -0.40 6.46 -72.66
C ASN A 136 -1.23 5.22 -72.23
N LYS A 137 -0.69 4.00 -72.31
CA LYS A 137 -1.34 2.78 -71.79
C LYS A 137 -0.37 1.98 -70.92
N GLU A 138 0.59 1.28 -71.51
CA GLU A 138 1.52 0.38 -70.83
C GLU A 138 2.96 0.87 -71.02
N GLY A 139 3.69 1.13 -69.94
CA GLY A 139 5.11 1.47 -70.01
C GLY A 139 5.95 0.25 -70.39
N GLY A 140 7.02 0.46 -71.16
CA GLY A 140 7.97 -0.61 -71.49
C GLY A 140 8.94 -0.87 -70.34
N ASN A 141 9.30 -2.14 -70.09
CA ASN A 141 10.16 -2.49 -68.97
C ASN A 141 11.60 -2.02 -69.21
N ILE A 142 12.33 -1.71 -68.14
CA ILE A 142 13.72 -1.25 -68.19
C ILE A 142 14.58 -2.17 -67.31
N GLU A 143 15.45 -2.96 -67.92
CA GLU A 143 16.33 -3.93 -67.27
C GLU A 143 17.80 -3.50 -67.45
N ILE A 144 18.57 -3.47 -66.36
CA ILE A 144 19.96 -3.01 -66.36
C ILE A 144 20.79 -3.95 -65.46
N THR A 145 21.67 -4.73 -66.07
CA THR A 145 22.41 -5.80 -65.39
C THR A 145 23.92 -5.61 -65.58
N ALA A 146 24.67 -5.51 -64.48
CA ALA A 146 26.12 -5.28 -64.52
C ALA A 146 26.90 -6.26 -63.63
N GLY A 147 28.00 -6.80 -64.14
CA GLY A 147 28.92 -7.67 -63.38
C GLY A 147 29.63 -6.97 -62.21
N ARG A 148 29.53 -5.64 -62.10
CA ARG A 148 30.02 -4.80 -60.99
C ARG A 148 29.03 -3.66 -60.70
N ASN A 149 29.38 -2.41 -61.01
CA ASN A 149 28.62 -1.24 -60.55
C ASN A 149 27.62 -0.73 -61.61
N ILE A 150 26.48 -0.25 -61.13
CA ILE A 150 25.50 0.54 -61.90
C ILE A 150 25.48 1.95 -61.33
N THR A 151 25.55 2.98 -62.18
CA THR A 151 25.40 4.39 -61.79
C THR A 151 24.53 5.11 -62.80
N THR A 152 23.43 5.74 -62.37
CA THR A 152 22.37 6.18 -63.29
C THR A 152 21.91 7.62 -63.12
N GLY A 153 21.52 8.23 -64.24
CA GLY A 153 20.72 9.45 -64.27
C GLY A 153 19.23 9.15 -64.03
N LEU A 154 18.36 9.85 -64.77
CA LEU A 154 16.91 9.65 -64.76
C LEU A 154 16.52 8.36 -65.48
N ILE A 155 15.74 7.49 -64.82
CA ILE A 155 15.08 6.34 -65.46
C ILE A 155 13.57 6.51 -65.33
N SER A 156 12.81 6.37 -66.42
CA SER A 156 11.38 6.66 -66.43
C SER A 156 10.60 5.76 -67.39
N SER A 157 9.70 4.92 -66.86
CA SER A 157 8.71 4.15 -67.62
C SER A 157 7.31 4.44 -67.09
N ILE A 158 6.79 5.61 -67.47
CA ILE A 158 5.51 6.14 -66.96
C ILE A 158 4.41 5.97 -68.00
N SER A 159 3.25 5.45 -67.56
CA SER A 159 1.99 5.55 -68.29
C SER A 159 1.28 6.87 -67.98
N GLN A 160 1.17 7.74 -68.98
CA GLN A 160 0.69 9.13 -68.85
C GLN A 160 -0.80 9.32 -69.17
N GLY A 161 -1.48 8.25 -69.58
CA GLY A 161 -2.87 8.30 -70.04
C GLY A 161 -3.87 8.72 -68.95
N ARG A 162 -5.00 9.29 -69.38
CA ARG A 162 -6.18 9.60 -68.56
C ARG A 162 -7.42 9.08 -69.26
N SER A 163 -8.31 8.39 -68.56
CA SER A 163 -9.58 7.94 -69.11
C SER A 163 -10.54 9.10 -69.41
N SER A 164 -11.31 8.93 -70.48
CA SER A 164 -12.70 9.37 -70.53
C SER A 164 -13.60 8.24 -70.04
N GLU A 165 -14.75 8.59 -69.44
CA GLU A 165 -15.69 7.62 -68.87
C GLU A 165 -16.02 6.45 -69.83
N ASN A 166 -16.00 5.23 -69.30
CA ASN A 166 -16.30 3.93 -69.94
C ASN A 166 -15.17 3.19 -70.68
N GLU A 167 -13.91 3.65 -70.64
CA GLU A 167 -12.76 2.83 -71.10
C GLU A 167 -11.94 2.22 -69.95
N GLN A 168 -12.37 1.05 -69.46
CA GLN A 168 -11.49 0.14 -68.73
C GLN A 168 -10.42 -0.39 -69.70
N ARG A 169 -9.18 0.06 -69.55
CA ARG A 169 -7.99 -0.51 -70.20
C ARG A 169 -6.96 -0.79 -69.11
N ASN A 170 -6.27 -1.91 -69.19
CA ASN A 170 -5.10 -2.18 -68.36
C ASN A 170 -4.05 -1.10 -68.71
N ARG A 171 -3.84 -0.14 -67.82
CA ARG A 171 -2.75 0.82 -67.93
C ARG A 171 -1.80 0.56 -66.78
N ARG A 172 -0.50 0.51 -67.06
CA ARG A 172 0.51 0.21 -66.03
C ARG A 172 1.83 0.91 -66.34
N GLY A 173 2.58 1.31 -65.31
CA GLY A 173 4.00 1.67 -65.45
C GLY A 173 4.84 0.45 -65.87
N GLY A 174 5.92 0.66 -66.63
CA GLY A 174 6.80 -0.46 -67.02
C GLY A 174 7.77 -0.79 -65.90
N ASP A 175 7.92 -2.07 -65.57
CA ASP A 175 8.75 -2.51 -64.43
C ASP A 175 10.23 -2.15 -64.67
N ILE A 176 10.91 -1.66 -63.64
CA ILE A 176 12.31 -1.22 -63.70
C ILE A 176 13.15 -2.12 -62.78
N THR A 177 14.13 -2.81 -63.34
CA THR A 177 15.00 -3.75 -62.60
C THR A 177 16.47 -3.45 -62.85
N LEU A 178 17.23 -3.23 -61.77
CA LEU A 178 18.68 -3.03 -61.78
C LEU A 178 19.34 -4.14 -60.96
N GLU A 179 20.25 -4.93 -61.54
CA GLU A 179 21.00 -6.00 -60.85
C GLU A 179 22.52 -5.85 -61.01
N ALA A 180 23.26 -5.88 -59.89
CA ALA A 180 24.68 -5.48 -59.83
C ALA A 180 25.55 -6.45 -59.02
N GLY A 181 26.64 -6.96 -59.61
CA GLY A 181 27.75 -7.65 -58.91
C GLY A 181 28.66 -6.69 -58.12
N GLY A 182 28.08 -5.63 -57.56
CA GLY A 182 28.75 -4.47 -57.01
C GLY A 182 27.73 -3.44 -56.55
N LYS A 183 28.11 -2.16 -56.49
CA LYS A 183 27.26 -1.08 -55.98
C LYS A 183 26.25 -0.58 -57.02
N ILE A 184 25.03 -0.25 -56.57
CA ILE A 184 24.08 0.59 -57.32
C ILE A 184 24.11 2.02 -56.76
N ASP A 185 24.23 3.03 -57.62
CA ASP A 185 24.07 4.44 -57.27
C ASP A 185 23.09 5.16 -58.21
N THR A 186 21.92 5.49 -57.69
CA THR A 186 20.90 6.28 -58.41
C THR A 186 20.81 7.71 -57.84
N THR A 187 21.76 8.13 -57.00
CA THR A 187 21.59 9.34 -56.16
C THR A 187 21.61 10.66 -56.93
N GLN A 188 21.91 10.63 -58.23
CA GLN A 188 21.89 11.81 -59.10
C GLN A 188 20.48 12.20 -59.57
N SER A 189 19.51 11.28 -59.59
CA SER A 189 18.16 11.57 -60.08
C SER A 189 17.08 10.64 -59.50
N GLN A 190 15.87 10.72 -60.04
CA GLN A 190 14.77 9.84 -59.67
C GLN A 190 14.64 8.65 -60.64
N ILE A 191 14.16 7.51 -60.13
CA ILE A 191 13.63 6.41 -60.93
C ILE A 191 12.10 6.42 -60.83
N GLN A 192 11.40 6.21 -61.95
CA GLN A 192 9.95 6.35 -62.02
C GLN A 192 9.28 5.23 -62.83
N SER A 193 8.45 4.43 -62.17
CA SER A 193 7.56 3.44 -62.77
C SER A 193 6.10 3.73 -62.39
N ALA A 194 5.65 4.94 -62.74
CA ALA A 194 4.39 5.50 -62.30
C ALA A 194 3.27 5.35 -63.35
N ALA A 195 2.01 5.47 -62.91
CA ALA A 195 0.87 5.57 -63.81
C ALA A 195 -0.06 6.73 -63.42
N VAL A 196 -0.63 7.40 -64.42
CA VAL A 196 -1.56 8.52 -64.19
C VAL A 196 -2.98 8.03 -63.91
N ASP A 197 -3.44 7.02 -64.63
CA ASP A 197 -4.76 6.39 -64.50
C ASP A 197 -4.65 4.89 -64.84
N GLY A 198 -4.01 4.15 -63.94
CA GLY A 198 -3.60 2.75 -64.07
C GLY A 198 -2.72 2.32 -62.88
N ASP A 199 -2.25 1.08 -62.86
CA ASP A 199 -1.40 0.55 -61.79
C ASP A 199 0.05 1.05 -61.90
N GLY A 200 0.76 1.18 -60.78
CA GLY A 200 2.21 1.38 -60.78
C GLY A 200 2.94 0.17 -61.36
N GLY A 201 4.10 0.40 -61.97
CA GLY A 201 5.07 -0.66 -62.20
C GLY A 201 6.07 -0.73 -61.04
N ASN A 202 6.74 -1.87 -60.92
CA ASN A 202 7.64 -2.17 -59.83
C ASN A 202 9.01 -1.50 -60.06
N ILE A 203 9.72 -1.21 -58.98
CA ILE A 203 11.14 -0.82 -59.01
C ILE A 203 11.92 -1.81 -58.15
N THR A 204 12.81 -2.58 -58.79
CA THR A 204 13.67 -3.59 -58.16
C THR A 204 15.14 -3.20 -58.30
N LEU A 205 15.88 -3.23 -57.19
CA LEU A 205 17.31 -2.90 -57.12
C LEU A 205 18.01 -4.02 -56.34
N LYS A 206 18.94 -4.75 -56.95
CA LYS A 206 19.71 -5.83 -56.29
C LYS A 206 21.21 -5.65 -56.44
N ALA A 207 21.95 -5.79 -55.37
CA ALA A 207 23.38 -5.49 -55.34
C ALA A 207 24.18 -6.45 -54.43
N GLU A 208 25.29 -7.00 -54.93
CA GLU A 208 26.32 -7.61 -54.05
C GLU A 208 27.05 -6.53 -53.22
N GLY A 209 27.06 -5.28 -53.71
CA GLY A 209 27.54 -4.11 -52.97
C GLY A 209 26.39 -3.26 -52.41
N ASP A 210 26.70 -2.03 -52.00
CA ASP A 210 25.70 -1.12 -51.43
C ASP A 210 24.67 -0.64 -52.46
N ILE A 211 23.46 -0.32 -52.00
CA ILE A 211 22.46 0.44 -52.76
C ILE A 211 22.35 1.86 -52.19
N PHE A 212 22.67 2.85 -53.02
CA PHE A 212 22.47 4.26 -52.71
C PHE A 212 21.40 4.85 -53.64
N THR A 213 20.33 5.43 -53.09
CA THR A 213 19.22 5.98 -53.88
C THR A 213 18.75 7.36 -53.44
N GLN A 214 18.19 8.13 -54.39
CA GLN A 214 17.51 9.39 -54.12
C GLN A 214 15.99 9.15 -54.04
N LYS A 215 15.28 9.18 -55.16
CA LYS A 215 13.81 9.11 -55.18
C LYS A 215 13.33 7.98 -56.10
N LEU A 216 12.59 7.03 -55.54
CA LEU A 216 11.93 5.96 -56.28
C LEU A 216 10.41 6.26 -56.32
N LEU A 217 9.81 6.23 -57.51
CA LEU A 217 8.41 6.63 -57.72
C LEU A 217 7.64 5.56 -58.51
N SER A 218 6.96 4.67 -57.79
CA SER A 218 5.99 3.70 -58.31
C SER A 218 4.54 4.05 -57.92
N SER A 219 4.28 5.33 -57.69
CA SER A 219 2.95 5.82 -57.26
C SER A 219 1.98 5.96 -58.43
N ILE A 220 0.68 5.85 -58.14
CA ILE A 220 -0.36 6.30 -59.07
C ILE A 220 -0.75 7.76 -58.82
N VAL A 221 -1.36 8.42 -59.82
CA VAL A 221 -1.82 9.82 -59.70
C VAL A 221 -3.34 9.94 -59.54
N SER A 222 -4.12 9.03 -60.13
CA SER A 222 -5.59 9.00 -60.05
C SER A 222 -6.16 7.63 -60.44
N GLY A 223 -7.41 7.37 -60.05
CA GLY A 223 -8.13 6.14 -60.38
C GLY A 223 -8.00 5.05 -59.31
N ASP A 224 -8.80 3.99 -59.47
CA ASP A 224 -8.97 2.91 -58.49
C ASP A 224 -7.93 1.79 -58.66
N HIS A 225 -6.65 2.16 -58.63
CA HIS A 225 -5.52 1.31 -59.02
C HIS A 225 -4.46 1.17 -57.89
N GLN A 226 -3.54 0.22 -58.04
CA GLN A 226 -2.51 -0.08 -57.04
C GLN A 226 -1.20 0.68 -57.29
N GLY A 227 -0.48 1.07 -56.23
CA GLY A 227 0.95 1.42 -56.33
C GLY A 227 1.79 0.19 -56.74
N GLY A 228 2.89 0.42 -57.45
CA GLY A 228 3.82 -0.65 -57.85
C GLY A 228 4.90 -0.87 -56.80
N ASN A 229 5.29 -2.12 -56.53
CA ASN A 229 6.14 -2.45 -55.40
C ASN A 229 7.57 -1.90 -55.56
N ILE A 230 8.23 -1.56 -54.45
CA ILE A 230 9.62 -1.09 -54.40
C ILE A 230 10.45 -2.10 -53.61
N ILE A 231 11.46 -2.71 -54.24
CA ILE A 231 12.27 -3.80 -53.66
C ILE A 231 13.76 -3.42 -53.76
N LEU A 232 14.46 -3.40 -52.62
CA LEU A 232 15.90 -3.17 -52.52
C LEU A 232 16.55 -4.35 -51.78
N GLU A 233 17.46 -5.08 -52.43
CA GLU A 233 18.20 -6.20 -51.82
C GLU A 233 19.71 -5.98 -51.94
N SER A 234 20.43 -5.97 -50.82
CA SER A 234 21.88 -5.74 -50.77
C SER A 234 22.60 -6.77 -49.89
N GLU A 235 23.69 -7.34 -50.39
CA GLU A 235 24.64 -8.11 -49.56
C GLU A 235 25.65 -7.19 -48.83
N SER A 236 25.40 -5.87 -48.84
CA SER A 236 26.11 -4.82 -48.10
C SER A 236 25.07 -3.88 -47.45
N ASN A 237 25.14 -2.55 -47.63
CA ASN A 237 24.24 -1.58 -46.98
C ASN A 237 23.19 -0.98 -47.95
N ILE A 238 22.11 -0.44 -47.38
CA ILE A 238 21.13 0.40 -48.10
C ILE A 238 21.09 1.81 -47.50
N ASP A 239 21.27 2.84 -48.34
CA ASP A 239 21.09 4.26 -48.00
C ASP A 239 20.05 4.91 -48.93
N THR A 240 18.94 5.37 -48.34
CA THR A 240 17.87 6.11 -49.05
C THR A 240 17.69 7.55 -48.53
N THR A 241 18.57 8.01 -47.64
CA THR A 241 18.47 9.31 -46.93
C THR A 241 18.41 10.53 -47.86
N LYS A 242 18.92 10.40 -49.08
CA LYS A 242 18.95 11.47 -50.09
C LYS A 242 17.59 11.73 -50.77
N GLY A 243 16.52 11.02 -50.43
CA GLY A 243 15.20 11.32 -51.00
C GLY A 243 14.00 10.61 -50.37
N THR A 244 13.28 9.80 -51.14
CA THR A 244 11.99 9.22 -50.73
C THR A 244 11.61 8.01 -51.57
N LEU A 245 11.13 6.94 -50.92
CA LEU A 245 10.51 5.80 -51.60
C LEU A 245 9.00 6.04 -51.68
N ARG A 246 8.37 5.93 -52.87
CA ARG A 246 6.96 6.29 -53.06
C ARG A 246 6.17 5.27 -53.88
N SER A 247 5.42 4.43 -53.18
CA SER A 247 4.51 3.40 -53.69
C SER A 247 3.02 3.68 -53.32
N ARG A 248 2.70 4.95 -53.10
CA ARG A 248 1.38 5.41 -52.65
C ARG A 248 0.31 5.42 -53.74
N SER A 249 -0.95 5.26 -53.32
CA SER A 249 -2.13 5.41 -54.19
C SER A 249 -2.92 6.69 -53.87
N LEU A 250 -3.33 7.42 -54.91
CA LEU A 250 -3.88 8.77 -54.82
C LEU A 250 -5.23 8.89 -55.55
N TYR A 251 -6.17 9.58 -54.90
CA TYR A 251 -7.49 9.96 -55.42
C TYR A 251 -8.48 8.84 -55.83
N GLY A 252 -8.08 7.56 -55.81
CA GLY A 252 -9.00 6.40 -55.94
C GLY A 252 -9.71 6.03 -54.63
N ARG A 253 -10.95 5.54 -54.73
CA ARG A 253 -11.78 4.98 -53.64
C ARG A 253 -11.55 3.49 -53.38
N TYR A 254 -10.99 2.75 -54.35
CA TYR A 254 -10.74 1.30 -54.25
C TYR A 254 -9.27 0.92 -54.51
N GLY A 255 -8.41 1.89 -54.84
CA GLY A 255 -6.97 1.66 -55.01
C GLY A 255 -6.26 1.30 -53.69
N SER A 256 -5.08 0.67 -53.79
CA SER A 256 -4.25 0.33 -52.63
C SER A 256 -2.79 0.76 -52.82
N GLY A 257 -2.05 0.91 -51.73
CA GLY A 257 -0.58 1.05 -51.82
C GLY A 257 0.09 -0.20 -52.41
N GLY A 258 1.28 -0.03 -52.96
CA GLY A 258 2.17 -1.15 -53.30
C GLY A 258 3.23 -1.34 -52.22
N ASP A 259 3.67 -2.56 -51.97
CA ASP A 259 4.57 -2.87 -50.87
C ASP A 259 5.99 -2.28 -51.07
N VAL A 260 6.68 -2.01 -49.96
CA VAL A 260 8.07 -1.53 -49.95
C VAL A 260 8.93 -2.48 -49.11
N SER A 261 9.93 -3.12 -49.73
CA SER A 261 10.81 -4.09 -49.10
C SER A 261 12.28 -3.66 -49.22
N LEU A 262 12.97 -3.59 -48.08
CA LEU A 262 14.41 -3.31 -47.99
C LEU A 262 15.09 -4.43 -47.22
N LYS A 263 16.13 -5.05 -47.80
CA LYS A 263 16.89 -6.13 -47.19
C LYS A 263 18.39 -5.91 -47.35
N ALA A 264 19.14 -5.90 -46.26
CA ALA A 264 20.58 -5.69 -46.24
C ALA A 264 21.31 -6.74 -45.36
N ALA A 265 22.47 -7.22 -45.80
CA ALA A 265 23.37 -7.96 -44.91
C ALA A 265 24.15 -7.04 -43.94
N GLY A 266 24.31 -5.76 -44.30
CA GLY A 266 24.82 -4.69 -43.46
C GLY A 266 23.70 -3.82 -42.87
N ASN A 267 23.93 -2.51 -42.82
CA ASN A 267 22.99 -1.54 -42.24
C ASN A 267 21.93 -1.07 -43.25
N ILE A 268 20.80 -0.59 -42.76
CA ILE A 268 19.80 0.16 -43.54
C ILE A 268 19.59 1.53 -42.90
N ILE A 269 19.78 2.60 -43.68
CA ILE A 269 19.50 3.98 -43.25
C ILE A 269 18.52 4.62 -44.24
N THR A 270 17.34 5.04 -43.78
CA THR A 270 16.25 5.47 -44.67
C THR A 270 15.89 6.95 -44.58
N GLY A 271 15.59 7.55 -45.74
CA GLY A 271 14.68 8.70 -45.81
C GLY A 271 13.22 8.24 -45.72
N SER A 272 12.25 9.13 -45.97
CA SER A 272 10.83 8.78 -45.84
C SER A 272 10.37 7.69 -46.82
N ILE A 273 9.45 6.84 -46.36
CA ILE A 273 8.84 5.74 -47.12
C ILE A 273 7.33 5.96 -47.17
N TYR A 274 6.78 6.14 -48.37
CA TYR A 274 5.36 6.45 -48.60
C TYR A 274 4.67 5.35 -49.38
N SER A 275 3.93 4.51 -48.65
CA SER A 275 3.15 3.35 -49.13
C SER A 275 1.63 3.50 -48.91
N TYR A 276 1.21 4.64 -48.34
CA TYR A 276 -0.17 4.92 -47.98
C TYR A 276 -1.15 5.00 -49.17
N THR A 277 -2.45 4.92 -48.88
CA THR A 277 -3.53 5.32 -49.82
C THR A 277 -4.33 6.51 -49.27
N SER A 278 -4.73 7.43 -50.16
CA SER A 278 -5.42 8.66 -49.74
C SER A 278 -6.91 8.47 -49.46
N TYR A 279 -7.60 7.59 -50.19
CA TYR A 279 -9.05 7.34 -50.04
C TYR A 279 -9.45 5.86 -50.29
N GLY A 280 -8.47 4.97 -50.46
CA GLY A 280 -8.65 3.60 -50.97
C GLY A 280 -8.85 2.53 -49.90
N GLU A 281 -8.78 1.25 -50.29
CA GLU A 281 -9.05 0.14 -49.37
C GLU A 281 -7.86 -0.17 -48.46
N ARG A 282 -6.62 -0.32 -48.97
CA ARG A 282 -5.45 -0.64 -48.12
C ARG A 282 -4.20 0.21 -48.35
N GLY A 283 -3.45 0.50 -47.30
CA GLY A 283 -2.02 0.84 -47.41
C GLY A 283 -1.18 -0.37 -47.86
N GLY A 284 -0.07 -0.12 -48.56
CA GLY A 284 0.91 -1.17 -48.90
C GLY A 284 1.86 -1.42 -47.74
N ASN A 285 2.31 -2.64 -47.55
CA ASN A 285 3.11 -3.03 -46.38
C ASN A 285 4.57 -2.53 -46.52
N VAL A 286 5.25 -2.29 -45.40
CA VAL A 286 6.68 -1.95 -45.38
C VAL A 286 7.45 -3.01 -44.60
N SER A 287 8.49 -3.57 -45.19
CA SER A 287 9.36 -4.57 -44.55
C SER A 287 10.82 -4.14 -44.66
N ILE A 288 11.53 -4.10 -43.54
CA ILE A 288 12.92 -3.66 -43.45
C ILE A 288 13.71 -4.70 -42.64
N SER A 289 14.72 -5.34 -43.25
CA SER A 289 15.51 -6.39 -42.61
C SER A 289 17.01 -6.18 -42.78
N ALA A 290 17.76 -6.14 -41.67
CA ALA A 290 19.19 -5.82 -41.65
C ALA A 290 20.02 -6.82 -40.83
N GLY A 291 21.19 -7.19 -41.36
CA GLY A 291 22.24 -7.88 -40.60
C GLY A 291 23.05 -6.97 -39.66
N GLY A 292 22.92 -5.64 -39.82
CA GLY A 292 23.45 -4.63 -38.90
C GLY A 292 22.34 -3.82 -38.23
N ILE A 293 22.54 -2.49 -38.15
CA ILE A 293 21.62 -1.50 -37.57
C ILE A 293 20.55 -1.08 -38.60
N ILE A 294 19.35 -0.76 -38.11
CA ILE A 294 18.33 -0.02 -38.87
C ILE A 294 18.14 1.36 -38.26
N ASP A 295 18.24 2.41 -39.09
CA ASP A 295 17.98 3.80 -38.72
C ASP A 295 16.98 4.42 -39.71
N THR A 296 15.79 4.79 -39.22
CA THR A 296 14.73 5.42 -40.04
C THR A 296 14.55 6.92 -39.74
N THR A 297 15.35 7.48 -38.80
CA THR A 297 15.20 8.85 -38.29
C THR A 297 15.38 9.94 -39.36
N GLY A 298 15.96 9.58 -40.52
CA GLY A 298 16.03 10.42 -41.71
C GLY A 298 14.68 10.71 -42.39
N GLY A 299 13.56 10.16 -41.90
CA GLY A 299 12.23 10.44 -42.44
C GLY A 299 11.07 9.89 -41.61
N ALA A 300 9.96 9.60 -42.28
CA ALA A 300 8.78 8.96 -41.70
C ALA A 300 8.30 7.81 -42.59
N ILE A 301 7.72 6.77 -41.98
CA ILE A 301 7.15 5.61 -42.67
C ILE A 301 5.62 5.76 -42.67
N GLU A 302 5.04 6.09 -43.82
CA GLU A 302 3.60 6.31 -44.00
C GLU A 302 2.95 5.17 -44.81
N SER A 303 2.14 4.37 -44.12
CA SER A 303 1.46 3.15 -44.61
C SER A 303 -0.06 3.17 -44.34
N TYR A 304 -0.60 4.33 -43.97
CA TYR A 304 -2.00 4.51 -43.60
C TYR A 304 -3.00 4.34 -44.76
N SER A 305 -4.29 4.19 -44.44
CA SER A 305 -5.40 4.38 -45.38
C SER A 305 -6.34 5.48 -44.91
N ASN A 306 -6.40 6.58 -45.67
CA ASN A 306 -7.10 7.80 -45.27
C ASN A 306 -8.57 7.86 -45.74
N LEU A 307 -9.39 8.66 -45.05
CA LEU A 307 -10.84 8.64 -45.20
C LEU A 307 -11.34 9.40 -46.44
N GLY A 308 -11.83 8.66 -47.43
CA GLY A 308 -12.65 9.23 -48.52
C GLY A 308 -14.00 9.73 -48.00
N ASN A 309 -14.48 10.86 -48.56
CA ASN A 309 -15.81 11.41 -48.24
C ASN A 309 -16.92 10.34 -48.42
N GLY A 310 -17.41 9.83 -47.29
CA GLY A 310 -18.48 8.82 -47.19
C GLY A 310 -18.04 7.34 -47.10
N GLY A 311 -16.73 7.02 -47.01
CA GLY A 311 -16.24 5.64 -46.90
C GLY A 311 -15.79 5.26 -45.49
N ASN A 312 -16.06 4.02 -45.06
CA ASN A 312 -15.69 3.50 -43.73
C ASN A 312 -14.58 2.43 -43.76
N ARG A 313 -14.00 2.08 -44.92
CA ARG A 313 -13.28 0.80 -45.16
C ARG A 313 -11.75 0.82 -45.21
N GLY A 314 -11.12 1.91 -44.81
CA GLY A 314 -9.65 2.02 -44.94
C GLY A 314 -8.93 1.10 -43.96
N ILE A 315 -8.02 0.25 -44.44
CA ILE A 315 -7.16 -0.64 -43.64
C ILE A 315 -5.70 -0.22 -43.79
N GLY A 316 -4.95 -0.17 -42.69
CA GLY A 316 -3.50 0.08 -42.72
C GLY A 316 -2.70 -1.01 -43.45
N GLY A 317 -1.57 -0.63 -44.05
CA GLY A 317 -0.51 -1.58 -44.40
C GLY A 317 0.37 -1.84 -43.17
N ASN A 318 0.81 -3.08 -42.97
CA ASN A 318 1.65 -3.45 -41.81
C ASN A 318 3.09 -2.93 -42.01
N VAL A 319 3.81 -2.70 -40.91
CA VAL A 319 5.23 -2.32 -40.90
C VAL A 319 6.00 -3.33 -40.04
N SER A 320 6.94 -4.08 -40.62
CA SER A 320 7.79 -5.04 -39.90
C SER A 320 9.27 -4.71 -40.10
N ILE A 321 9.98 -4.53 -39.00
CA ILE A 321 11.37 -4.08 -38.94
C ILE A 321 12.19 -5.09 -38.12
N SER A 322 13.22 -5.69 -38.71
CA SER A 322 14.01 -6.73 -38.04
C SER A 322 15.52 -6.53 -38.24
N ALA A 323 16.23 -6.35 -37.13
CA ALA A 323 17.67 -6.11 -37.08
C ALA A 323 18.41 -7.17 -36.24
N THR A 324 19.70 -7.34 -36.53
CA THR A 324 20.62 -8.06 -35.64
C THR A 324 21.12 -7.13 -34.53
N ASP A 325 21.68 -5.99 -34.90
CA ASP A 325 22.00 -4.90 -33.97
C ASP A 325 20.75 -4.05 -33.67
N SER A 326 20.93 -2.85 -33.12
CA SER A 326 19.82 -2.00 -32.69
C SER A 326 18.94 -1.48 -33.84
N VAL A 327 17.67 -1.17 -33.51
CA VAL A 327 16.77 -0.38 -34.34
C VAL A 327 16.59 1.00 -33.70
N ILE A 328 16.73 2.05 -34.49
CA ILE A 328 16.40 3.43 -34.12
C ILE A 328 15.36 3.93 -35.12
N THR A 329 14.19 4.39 -34.66
CA THR A 329 13.12 4.83 -35.57
C THR A 329 12.57 6.22 -35.26
N GLY A 330 12.30 6.98 -36.33
CA GLY A 330 11.39 8.11 -36.29
C GLY A 330 9.93 7.66 -36.43
N ASN A 331 9.07 8.57 -36.87
CA ASN A 331 7.62 8.34 -36.96
C ASN A 331 7.24 7.18 -37.90
N ILE A 332 6.41 6.26 -37.39
CA ILE A 332 5.76 5.21 -38.16
C ILE A 332 4.23 5.43 -38.08
N THR A 333 3.53 5.41 -39.21
CA THR A 333 2.08 5.67 -39.25
C THR A 333 1.36 4.71 -40.21
N THR A 334 0.60 3.80 -39.61
CA THR A 334 -0.18 2.72 -40.24
C THR A 334 -1.70 2.87 -40.01
N PHE A 335 -2.14 4.02 -39.47
CA PHE A 335 -3.54 4.41 -39.24
C PHE A 335 -4.57 3.93 -40.29
N GLY A 336 -5.78 3.59 -39.84
CA GLY A 336 -6.89 3.20 -40.71
C GLY A 336 -8.26 3.76 -40.35
N GLY A 337 -9.23 3.53 -41.25
CA GLY A 337 -10.64 3.80 -41.01
C GLY A 337 -11.35 2.65 -40.29
N GLU A 338 -11.22 1.43 -40.82
CA GLU A 338 -11.82 0.19 -40.31
C GLU A 338 -10.84 -0.58 -39.42
N LYS A 339 -9.55 -0.66 -39.82
CA LYS A 339 -8.49 -1.26 -39.00
C LYS A 339 -7.14 -0.57 -39.21
N GLY A 340 -6.36 -0.41 -38.14
CA GLY A 340 -4.93 -0.08 -38.22
C GLY A 340 -4.11 -1.15 -38.95
N GLY A 341 -2.85 -0.84 -39.25
CA GLY A 341 -1.86 -1.78 -39.77
C GLY A 341 -0.80 -2.08 -38.71
N GLU A 342 -0.61 -3.36 -38.39
CA GLU A 342 0.29 -3.83 -37.33
C GLU A 342 1.73 -3.30 -37.47
N ILE A 343 2.37 -2.94 -36.36
CA ILE A 343 3.77 -2.48 -36.30
C ILE A 343 4.59 -3.48 -35.48
N GLU A 344 5.57 -4.11 -36.09
CA GLU A 344 6.48 -5.09 -35.47
C GLU A 344 7.93 -4.60 -35.58
N ILE A 345 8.65 -4.57 -34.45
CA ILE A 345 10.07 -4.18 -34.39
C ILE A 345 10.85 -5.20 -33.56
N ILE A 346 11.90 -5.78 -34.14
CA ILE A 346 12.71 -6.83 -33.51
C ILE A 346 14.20 -6.47 -33.59
N SER A 347 14.90 -6.45 -32.46
CA SER A 347 16.37 -6.35 -32.38
C SER A 347 16.95 -7.56 -31.63
N SER A 348 17.50 -8.51 -32.39
CA SER A 348 17.87 -9.84 -31.85
C SER A 348 19.16 -9.89 -31.01
N ALA A 349 20.00 -8.84 -31.05
CA ALA A 349 21.16 -8.68 -30.18
C ALA A 349 21.39 -7.25 -29.67
N GLY A 350 20.60 -6.28 -30.12
CA GLY A 350 20.70 -4.85 -29.77
C GLY A 350 19.56 -4.34 -28.90
N SER A 351 19.30 -3.04 -29.00
CA SER A 351 18.20 -2.30 -28.36
C SER A 351 17.19 -1.81 -29.39
N ILE A 352 15.98 -1.46 -28.96
CA ILE A 352 15.03 -0.69 -29.76
C ILE A 352 14.91 0.70 -29.15
N ASP A 353 15.01 1.73 -29.99
CA ASP A 353 14.81 3.12 -29.64
C ASP A 353 13.76 3.75 -30.58
N THR A 354 12.64 4.18 -30.02
CA THR A 354 11.58 4.90 -30.73
C THR A 354 11.33 6.30 -30.17
N SER A 355 12.10 6.74 -29.17
CA SER A 355 12.02 8.08 -28.56
C SER A 355 12.15 9.24 -29.59
N PRO A 356 12.94 9.12 -30.68
CA PRO A 356 12.98 10.10 -31.75
C PRO A 356 11.67 10.32 -32.54
N GLY A 357 10.58 9.61 -32.24
CA GLY A 357 9.29 9.78 -32.92
C GLY A 357 8.11 9.13 -32.19
N GLY A 358 7.03 8.90 -32.93
CA GLY A 358 5.86 8.18 -32.45
C GLY A 358 5.45 7.04 -33.38
N LEU A 359 4.94 5.95 -32.80
CA LEU A 359 4.33 4.84 -33.50
C LEU A 359 2.81 5.03 -33.50
N ASN A 360 2.15 4.91 -34.66
CA ASN A 360 0.71 5.16 -34.77
C ASN A 360 0.02 4.12 -35.66
N SER A 361 -0.86 3.33 -35.05
CA SER A 361 -1.58 2.18 -35.61
C SER A 361 -3.09 2.20 -35.28
N SER A 362 -3.62 3.38 -34.98
CA SER A 362 -5.01 3.54 -34.54
C SER A 362 -6.06 3.47 -35.65
N ALA A 363 -7.33 3.28 -35.26
CA ALA A 363 -8.45 3.15 -36.19
C ALA A 363 -9.64 4.07 -35.84
N LYS A 364 -9.98 4.98 -36.75
CA LYS A 364 -10.97 6.03 -36.45
C LYS A 364 -12.42 5.53 -36.25
N LYS A 365 -12.76 4.33 -36.73
CA LYS A 365 -14.13 3.79 -36.62
C LYS A 365 -14.23 2.32 -36.25
N GLY A 366 -13.13 1.59 -36.24
CA GLY A 366 -13.10 0.16 -35.93
C GLY A 366 -11.98 -0.17 -34.95
N THR A 367 -11.10 -1.09 -35.33
CA THR A 367 -10.12 -1.70 -34.40
C THR A 367 -8.68 -1.23 -34.65
N GLY A 368 -8.01 -0.69 -33.63
CA GLY A 368 -6.56 -0.45 -33.66
C GLY A 368 -5.79 -1.75 -33.94
N ALA A 369 -4.52 -1.65 -34.36
CA ALA A 369 -3.71 -2.84 -34.67
C ALA A 369 -2.41 -2.88 -33.87
N ASN A 370 -2.06 -4.07 -33.40
CA ASN A 370 -1.04 -4.28 -32.40
C ASN A 370 0.33 -3.67 -32.75
N ILE A 371 1.05 -3.27 -31.69
CA ILE A 371 2.39 -2.71 -31.78
C ILE A 371 3.33 -3.54 -30.88
N ILE A 372 4.29 -4.22 -31.49
CA ILE A 372 5.12 -5.26 -30.84
C ILE A 372 6.60 -4.89 -30.98
N LEU A 373 7.29 -4.68 -29.86
CA LEU A 373 8.72 -4.38 -29.79
C LEU A 373 9.42 -5.47 -28.96
N SER A 374 10.39 -6.18 -29.55
CA SER A 374 11.18 -7.20 -28.86
C SER A 374 12.68 -6.97 -29.07
N ALA A 375 13.41 -6.80 -27.96
CA ALA A 375 14.83 -6.50 -27.96
C ALA A 375 15.61 -7.43 -27.01
N GLN A 376 16.86 -7.74 -27.37
CA GLN A 376 17.74 -8.45 -26.45
C GLN A 376 18.17 -7.55 -25.28
N ARG A 377 18.39 -6.26 -25.54
CA ARG A 377 18.73 -5.23 -24.54
C ARG A 377 17.57 -4.24 -24.42
N ASN A 378 17.86 -3.09 -23.82
CA ASN A 378 16.91 -2.04 -23.46
C ASN A 378 15.95 -1.65 -24.59
N ILE A 379 14.70 -1.34 -24.22
CA ILE A 379 13.72 -0.68 -25.08
C ILE A 379 13.46 0.74 -24.55
N TYR A 380 13.56 1.73 -25.42
CA TYR A 380 13.19 3.13 -25.17
C TYR A 380 12.06 3.54 -26.11
N THR A 381 11.00 4.18 -25.61
CA THR A 381 9.88 4.60 -26.45
C THR A 381 9.43 6.05 -26.23
N GLY A 382 9.12 6.73 -27.34
CA GLY A 382 8.21 7.88 -27.34
C GLY A 382 6.76 7.40 -27.38
N ASN A 383 5.86 8.23 -27.93
CA ASN A 383 4.43 7.90 -27.99
C ASN A 383 4.12 6.68 -28.88
N ILE A 384 3.22 5.81 -28.42
CA ILE A 384 2.74 4.63 -29.13
C ILE A 384 1.20 4.60 -29.10
N ASP A 385 0.54 4.96 -30.20
CA ASP A 385 -0.92 4.98 -30.34
C ASP A 385 -1.43 3.77 -31.15
N SER A 386 -2.24 2.94 -30.51
CA SER A 386 -2.96 1.78 -31.05
C SER A 386 -4.47 1.83 -30.69
N SER A 387 -4.99 3.02 -30.42
CA SER A 387 -6.40 3.26 -30.07
C SER A 387 -7.39 2.87 -31.18
N GLY A 388 -8.66 2.63 -30.84
CA GLY A 388 -9.68 2.39 -31.86
C GLY A 388 -11.12 2.47 -31.37
N MET A 389 -11.98 3.12 -32.15
CA MET A 389 -13.36 3.44 -31.75
C MET A 389 -14.21 2.23 -31.34
N GLU A 390 -13.98 1.04 -31.92
CA GLU A 390 -14.68 -0.20 -31.54
C GLU A 390 -13.79 -1.17 -30.72
N LYS A 391 -12.47 -1.16 -30.93
CA LYS A 391 -11.49 -1.78 -30.01
C LYS A 391 -10.10 -1.15 -30.19
N GLY A 392 -9.27 -1.11 -29.16
CA GLY A 392 -7.82 -0.97 -29.34
C GLY A 392 -7.14 -2.18 -29.99
N GLY A 393 -5.90 -1.99 -30.45
CA GLY A 393 -4.93 -3.07 -30.70
C GLY A 393 -3.91 -3.14 -29.56
N ASP A 394 -3.39 -4.33 -29.23
CA ASP A 394 -2.57 -4.53 -28.02
C ASP A 394 -1.12 -4.02 -28.22
N ILE A 395 -0.49 -3.45 -27.19
CA ILE A 395 0.94 -3.04 -27.19
C ILE A 395 1.75 -4.06 -26.40
N GLN A 396 2.88 -4.52 -26.94
CA GLN A 396 3.78 -5.46 -26.25
C GLN A 396 5.25 -5.03 -26.38
N LEU A 397 5.90 -4.78 -25.25
CA LEU A 397 7.33 -4.42 -25.13
C LEU A 397 8.07 -5.52 -24.34
N SER A 398 9.15 -6.09 -24.88
CA SER A 398 9.88 -7.20 -24.25
C SER A 398 11.41 -7.07 -24.37
N SER A 399 12.10 -6.99 -23.22
CA SER A 399 13.55 -6.77 -23.07
C SER A 399 14.24 -7.93 -22.35
N ASN A 400 14.90 -8.82 -23.10
CA ASN A 400 15.40 -10.12 -22.59
C ASN A 400 16.61 -10.05 -21.65
N SER A 401 17.28 -8.90 -21.52
CA SER A 401 18.46 -8.72 -20.65
C SER A 401 18.75 -7.24 -20.31
N GLY A 402 17.72 -6.40 -20.36
CA GLY A 402 17.81 -4.96 -20.16
C GLY A 402 16.56 -4.38 -19.52
N GLU A 403 16.47 -3.06 -19.50
CA GLU A 403 15.30 -2.31 -19.00
C GLU A 403 14.24 -2.11 -20.10
N VAL A 404 13.03 -1.68 -19.72
CA VAL A 404 12.09 -1.02 -20.61
C VAL A 404 11.77 0.36 -20.00
N ASN A 405 11.88 1.42 -20.79
CA ASN A 405 11.61 2.78 -20.34
C ASN A 405 10.72 3.51 -21.35
N THR A 406 9.58 4.02 -20.89
CA THR A 406 8.58 4.71 -21.71
C THR A 406 8.28 6.13 -21.23
N ASN A 407 9.15 6.70 -20.38
CA ASN A 407 8.93 7.99 -19.72
C ASN A 407 8.95 9.19 -20.69
N GLU A 408 9.54 9.02 -21.88
CA GLU A 408 9.56 10.07 -22.92
C GLU A 408 8.27 10.13 -23.76
N GLY A 409 7.23 9.35 -23.44
CA GLY A 409 5.96 9.39 -24.15
C GLY A 409 4.78 8.69 -23.45
N GLU A 410 3.71 8.50 -24.24
CA GLU A 410 2.45 7.88 -23.83
C GLU A 410 2.18 6.59 -24.63
N LEU A 411 1.75 5.51 -23.96
CA LEU A 411 1.29 4.27 -24.62
C LEU A 411 -0.24 4.21 -24.62
N THR A 412 -0.90 4.34 -25.77
CA THR A 412 -2.37 4.45 -25.86
C THR A 412 -2.97 3.26 -26.64
N THR A 413 -3.92 2.54 -26.05
CA THR A 413 -4.70 1.44 -26.67
C THR A 413 -6.21 1.61 -26.50
N SER A 414 -6.67 2.82 -26.16
CA SER A 414 -8.02 3.07 -25.69
C SER A 414 -9.13 3.03 -26.75
N SER A 415 -10.39 2.99 -26.29
CA SER A 415 -11.58 2.85 -27.15
C SER A 415 -12.75 3.78 -26.80
N GLU A 416 -13.04 4.75 -27.69
CA GLU A 416 -14.15 5.71 -27.54
C GLU A 416 -15.55 5.07 -27.34
N LYS A 417 -15.79 3.81 -27.77
CA LYS A 417 -17.13 3.17 -27.73
C LYS A 417 -17.15 1.67 -27.48
N GLY A 418 -15.99 1.04 -27.33
CA GLY A 418 -15.88 -0.41 -27.20
C GLY A 418 -14.85 -0.79 -26.17
N ILE A 419 -13.96 -1.71 -26.53
CA ILE A 419 -13.07 -2.36 -25.57
C ILE A 419 -11.62 -1.87 -25.75
N GLY A 420 -10.95 -1.48 -24.66
CA GLY A 420 -9.51 -1.22 -24.65
C GLY A 420 -8.70 -2.46 -25.05
N ALA A 421 -7.38 -2.34 -25.13
CA ALA A 421 -6.51 -3.43 -25.56
C ALA A 421 -5.23 -3.49 -24.75
N ASN A 422 -4.71 -4.68 -24.52
CA ASN A 422 -3.78 -4.87 -23.41
C ASN A 422 -2.41 -4.24 -23.69
N ILE A 423 -1.74 -3.77 -22.63
CA ILE A 423 -0.40 -3.18 -22.71
C ILE A 423 0.54 -3.98 -21.80
N ILE A 424 1.48 -4.69 -22.42
CA ILE A 424 2.33 -5.68 -21.73
C ILE A 424 3.79 -5.24 -21.84
N LEU A 425 4.42 -4.97 -20.70
CA LEU A 425 5.84 -4.62 -20.58
C LEU A 425 6.56 -5.70 -19.75
N SER A 426 7.57 -6.33 -20.34
CA SER A 426 8.38 -7.35 -19.68
C SER A 426 9.87 -7.06 -19.83
N ALA A 427 10.61 -7.12 -18.72
CA ALA A 427 12.03 -6.80 -18.66
C ALA A 427 12.79 -7.75 -17.72
N GLU A 428 14.02 -8.09 -18.08
CA GLU A 428 14.94 -8.72 -17.11
C GLU A 428 15.41 -7.70 -16.05
N GLY A 429 15.70 -6.47 -16.48
CA GLY A 429 16.02 -5.33 -15.63
C GLY A 429 14.79 -4.48 -15.32
N ASN A 430 15.01 -3.21 -14.97
CA ASN A 430 13.97 -2.31 -14.49
C ASN A 430 12.86 -2.06 -15.54
N ILE A 431 11.67 -1.70 -15.07
CA ILE A 431 10.62 -1.06 -15.89
C ILE A 431 10.40 0.36 -15.36
N TYR A 432 10.41 1.32 -16.28
CA TYR A 432 10.05 2.71 -16.04
C TYR A 432 8.92 3.09 -16.99
N THR A 433 7.84 3.70 -16.48
CA THR A 433 6.69 4.12 -17.30
C THR A 433 6.38 5.61 -17.15
N GLY A 434 6.13 6.25 -18.30
CA GLY A 434 5.27 7.43 -18.40
C GLY A 434 3.79 7.01 -18.47
N ASN A 435 2.94 7.83 -19.09
CA ASN A 435 1.51 7.54 -19.21
C ASN A 435 1.21 6.31 -20.08
N ILE A 436 0.21 5.52 -19.70
CA ILE A 436 -0.23 4.30 -20.39
C ILE A 436 -1.77 4.21 -20.35
N ASP A 437 -2.47 4.64 -21.40
CA ASP A 437 -3.95 4.64 -21.48
C ASP A 437 -4.51 3.42 -22.23
N SER A 438 -5.20 2.56 -21.50
CA SER A 438 -5.89 1.35 -21.94
C SER A 438 -7.41 1.39 -21.69
N SER A 439 -7.99 2.59 -21.54
CA SER A 439 -9.42 2.79 -21.27
C SER A 439 -10.36 2.26 -22.37
N GLY A 440 -11.63 2.00 -22.03
CA GLY A 440 -12.63 1.62 -23.05
C GLY A 440 -14.06 1.66 -22.56
N MET A 441 -14.94 2.33 -23.33
CA MET A 441 -16.34 2.60 -22.94
C MET A 441 -17.17 1.37 -22.53
N GLU A 442 -16.90 0.19 -23.10
CA GLU A 442 -17.56 -1.09 -22.75
C GLU A 442 -16.68 -2.06 -21.92
N LYS A 443 -15.36 -2.00 -22.03
CA LYS A 443 -14.37 -2.53 -21.05
C LYS A 443 -12.99 -1.92 -21.30
N GLY A 444 -12.16 -1.70 -20.28
CA GLY A 444 -10.73 -1.40 -20.45
C GLY A 444 -9.85 -2.63 -20.78
N GLY A 445 -8.70 -2.42 -21.42
CA GLY A 445 -7.69 -3.46 -21.62
C GLY A 445 -6.75 -3.56 -20.42
N ASP A 446 -6.15 -4.73 -20.19
CA ASP A 446 -5.34 -4.99 -19.00
C ASP A 446 -3.88 -4.51 -19.19
N ILE A 447 -3.24 -3.95 -18.15
CA ILE A 447 -1.83 -3.50 -18.17
C ILE A 447 -0.98 -4.43 -17.30
N GLN A 448 0.12 -4.95 -17.86
CA GLN A 448 0.96 -5.94 -17.20
C GLN A 448 2.43 -5.50 -17.23
N LEU A 449 2.99 -5.16 -16.06
CA LEU A 449 4.40 -4.82 -15.87
C LEU A 449 5.10 -5.96 -15.13
N SER A 450 6.16 -6.51 -15.70
CA SER A 450 6.89 -7.65 -15.13
C SER A 450 8.40 -7.49 -15.26
N SER A 451 9.07 -7.22 -14.13
CA SER A 451 10.52 -7.16 -13.99
C SER A 451 11.04 -8.37 -13.20
N ASN A 452 12.05 -9.07 -13.74
CA ASN A 452 12.65 -10.22 -13.07
C ASN A 452 13.62 -9.81 -11.97
N SER A 453 14.72 -9.14 -12.34
CA SER A 453 15.84 -8.78 -11.45
C SER A 453 15.93 -7.29 -11.12
N GLY A 454 14.93 -6.51 -11.53
CA GLY A 454 14.89 -5.06 -11.39
C GLY A 454 13.68 -4.55 -10.61
N ASN A 455 13.61 -3.24 -10.48
CA ASN A 455 12.47 -2.54 -9.91
C ASN A 455 11.43 -2.24 -11.01
N VAL A 456 10.17 -2.12 -10.62
CA VAL A 456 9.16 -1.39 -11.42
C VAL A 456 8.92 -0.03 -10.76
N ASN A 457 9.04 1.05 -11.53
CA ASN A 457 8.75 2.41 -11.10
C ASN A 457 7.78 3.07 -12.10
N THR A 458 6.65 3.56 -11.59
CA THR A 458 5.62 4.23 -12.41
C THR A 458 5.45 5.71 -12.04
N ASN A 459 6.46 6.31 -11.40
CA ASN A 459 6.34 7.63 -10.77
C ASN A 459 6.28 8.81 -11.77
N GLU A 460 6.55 8.58 -13.06
CA GLU A 460 6.60 9.63 -14.09
C GLU A 460 5.39 9.64 -15.03
N GLY A 461 4.37 8.80 -14.80
CA GLY A 461 3.10 8.92 -15.52
C GLY A 461 2.01 7.91 -15.16
N GLU A 462 0.80 8.26 -15.60
CA GLU A 462 -0.49 7.66 -15.24
C GLU A 462 -0.78 6.37 -16.04
N LEU A 463 -0.98 5.22 -15.36
CA LEU A 463 -1.53 4.02 -16.02
C LEU A 463 -3.06 4.05 -15.90
N THR A 464 -3.77 4.00 -17.03
CA THR A 464 -5.23 4.06 -17.11
C THR A 464 -5.83 2.78 -17.70
N THR A 465 -6.92 2.27 -17.13
CA THR A 465 -7.69 1.11 -17.68
C THR A 465 -9.21 1.29 -17.59
N SER A 466 -9.67 2.53 -17.38
CA SER A 466 -11.03 2.84 -16.93
C SER A 466 -12.13 2.64 -18.01
N SER A 467 -13.37 2.41 -17.56
CA SER A 467 -14.54 2.12 -18.41
C SER A 467 -15.80 2.89 -17.99
N GLU A 468 -16.36 3.71 -18.89
CA GLU A 468 -17.55 4.53 -18.57
C GLU A 468 -18.84 3.72 -18.31
N ASN A 469 -19.02 2.55 -18.95
CA ASN A 469 -20.31 1.83 -18.95
C ASN A 469 -20.17 0.31 -18.70
N GLY A 470 -18.97 -0.17 -18.40
CA GLY A 470 -18.64 -1.60 -18.37
C GLY A 470 -17.81 -2.04 -17.16
N THR A 471 -16.92 -3.01 -17.40
CA THR A 471 -15.91 -3.47 -16.43
C THR A 471 -14.54 -3.06 -16.93
N ASP A 472 -13.65 -2.63 -16.06
CA ASP A 472 -12.38 -2.04 -16.43
C ASP A 472 -11.32 -3.07 -16.86
N GLY A 473 -10.08 -2.63 -17.07
CA GLY A 473 -8.92 -3.49 -17.28
C GLY A 473 -8.11 -3.73 -16.00
N ASP A 474 -7.53 -4.91 -15.87
CA ASP A 474 -6.76 -5.30 -14.69
C ASP A 474 -5.34 -4.73 -14.73
N ILE A 475 -4.70 -4.52 -13.58
CA ILE A 475 -3.25 -4.24 -13.51
C ILE A 475 -2.51 -5.28 -12.70
N SER A 476 -1.39 -5.75 -13.25
CA SER A 476 -0.42 -6.58 -12.53
C SER A 476 0.96 -5.94 -12.64
N ILE A 477 1.51 -5.49 -11.50
CA ILE A 477 2.87 -4.97 -11.38
C ILE A 477 3.68 -5.96 -10.56
N ASN A 478 4.76 -6.50 -11.15
CA ASN A 478 5.59 -7.52 -10.54
C ASN A 478 7.06 -7.12 -10.64
N ALA A 479 7.75 -7.07 -9.49
CA ALA A 479 9.21 -7.00 -9.38
C ALA A 479 9.67 -8.18 -8.54
N TYR A 480 10.21 -9.24 -9.15
CA TYR A 480 10.39 -10.53 -8.48
C TYR A 480 11.60 -10.61 -7.53
N GLU A 481 12.68 -9.87 -7.82
CA GLU A 481 13.84 -9.69 -6.91
C GLU A 481 13.98 -8.24 -6.38
N GLY A 482 13.07 -7.34 -6.76
CA GLY A 482 13.23 -5.89 -6.65
C GLY A 482 12.18 -5.17 -5.79
N SER A 483 12.25 -3.84 -5.86
CA SER A 483 11.29 -2.91 -5.29
C SER A 483 10.15 -2.61 -6.27
N ILE A 484 8.95 -2.33 -5.76
CA ILE A 484 7.86 -1.71 -6.52
C ILE A 484 7.72 -0.27 -6.03
N GLU A 485 7.76 0.69 -6.95
CA GLU A 485 7.52 2.12 -6.68
C GLU A 485 6.40 2.60 -7.61
N VAL A 486 5.39 3.30 -7.08
CA VAL A 486 4.14 3.60 -7.79
C VAL A 486 3.82 5.09 -7.69
N GLY A 487 3.28 5.68 -8.76
CA GLY A 487 2.77 7.06 -8.81
C GLY A 487 1.28 7.13 -9.18
N ASP A 488 0.88 8.20 -9.89
CA ASP A 488 -0.48 8.41 -10.44
C ASP A 488 -0.94 7.18 -11.25
N LEU A 489 -2.18 6.68 -11.06
CA LEU A 489 -2.61 5.40 -11.64
C LEU A 489 -4.16 5.20 -11.67
N ASP A 490 -4.83 5.68 -12.74
CA ASP A 490 -6.30 5.70 -12.99
C ASP A 490 -6.88 4.34 -13.48
N ILE A 491 -6.95 3.35 -12.59
CA ILE A 491 -7.44 2.00 -12.93
C ILE A 491 -8.53 1.47 -11.98
N SER A 492 -9.41 0.63 -12.51
CA SER A 492 -10.67 0.30 -11.79
C SER A 492 -11.04 -1.19 -11.63
N THR A 493 -10.31 -2.17 -12.18
CA THR A 493 -10.47 -3.61 -11.81
C THR A 493 -9.17 -4.32 -11.41
N ASP A 494 -9.36 -5.49 -10.79
CA ASP A 494 -8.49 -6.44 -10.11
C ASP A 494 -6.96 -6.24 -10.22
N ILE A 495 -6.31 -6.22 -9.05
CA ILE A 495 -4.85 -6.43 -8.92
C ILE A 495 -4.63 -7.86 -8.44
N THR A 496 -4.17 -8.73 -9.35
CA THR A 496 -3.84 -10.12 -9.01
C THR A 496 -2.33 -10.24 -8.74
N VAL A 497 -1.95 -10.29 -7.46
CA VAL A 497 -0.61 -10.74 -7.04
C VAL A 497 -0.60 -12.27 -7.07
N THR A 498 -0.30 -12.84 -8.23
CA THR A 498 -0.14 -14.30 -8.37
C THR A 498 1.30 -14.68 -8.07
N ASP A 499 1.50 -15.34 -6.93
CA ASP A 499 2.71 -16.13 -6.66
C ASP A 499 2.95 -17.09 -7.84
N GLY A 500 4.18 -17.09 -8.37
CA GLY A 500 4.50 -17.68 -9.68
C GLY A 500 4.36 -19.21 -9.72
N THR A 501 4.43 -19.86 -8.56
CA THR A 501 4.05 -21.26 -8.30
C THR A 501 3.83 -21.44 -6.79
N GLU A 502 3.05 -22.44 -6.36
CA GLU A 502 3.11 -22.88 -4.94
C GLU A 502 4.57 -23.14 -4.53
N GLU A 503 5.01 -22.50 -3.43
CA GLU A 503 6.36 -22.49 -2.80
C GLU A 503 7.27 -21.26 -3.13
N ASP A 504 7.67 -20.57 -2.05
CA ASP A 504 8.90 -19.79 -1.88
C ASP A 504 9.07 -18.36 -2.50
N ILE A 505 8.02 -17.57 -2.71
CA ILE A 505 7.67 -16.44 -1.80
C ILE A 505 8.75 -15.29 -1.54
N ASN A 506 9.77 -15.07 -2.38
CA ASN A 506 10.78 -13.98 -2.21
C ASN A 506 10.42 -12.69 -3.05
N GLU A 507 11.23 -11.60 -3.13
CA GLU A 507 11.44 -10.41 -2.24
C GLU A 507 11.88 -9.18 -3.13
N ASN A 508 11.94 -7.86 -2.82
CA ASN A 508 12.30 -7.09 -1.61
C ASN A 508 12.05 -5.53 -1.70
N SER A 509 11.31 -4.94 -0.74
CA SER A 509 11.51 -3.58 -0.12
C SER A 509 11.07 -2.27 -0.82
N ASN A 510 10.00 -1.62 -0.29
CA ASN A 510 9.54 -0.22 -0.47
C ASN A 510 9.19 0.18 -1.93
N ASN A 511 8.12 0.88 -2.27
CA ASN A 511 7.13 1.70 -1.55
C ASN A 511 5.88 1.87 -2.46
N ILE A 512 4.63 1.73 -1.97
CA ILE A 512 3.44 1.69 -2.85
C ILE A 512 2.55 2.92 -2.59
N ASP A 513 2.19 3.64 -3.66
CA ASP A 513 1.16 4.69 -3.64
C ASP A 513 0.04 4.44 -4.66
N VAL A 514 -1.08 5.14 -4.58
CA VAL A 514 -2.10 4.82 -3.57
C VAL A 514 -3.51 5.23 -3.97
N GLU A 515 -3.70 6.26 -4.80
CA GLU A 515 -5.04 6.63 -5.27
C GLU A 515 -5.71 5.49 -6.06
N GLN A 516 -4.88 4.61 -6.64
CA GLN A 516 -5.09 3.17 -6.86
C GLN A 516 -6.20 2.46 -6.07
N ILE A 517 -6.21 2.71 -4.76
CA ILE A 517 -6.98 2.00 -3.74
C ILE A 517 -8.31 2.74 -3.49
N ASN A 518 -8.43 3.98 -3.96
CA ASN A 518 -9.51 4.91 -3.61
C ASN A 518 -10.79 4.53 -4.36
N ASP A 519 -10.70 4.25 -5.66
CA ASP A 519 -11.87 3.94 -6.48
C ASP A 519 -12.27 2.45 -6.52
N ARG A 520 -11.69 1.62 -5.64
CA ARG A 520 -11.89 0.16 -5.57
C ARG A 520 -13.15 -0.27 -4.82
N ASP A 521 -14.09 -0.91 -5.52
CA ASP A 521 -15.16 -1.69 -4.88
C ASP A 521 -14.63 -3.08 -4.47
N GLY A 522 -14.81 -3.48 -3.20
CA GLY A 522 -14.48 -4.83 -2.72
C GLY A 522 -13.18 -4.95 -1.92
N GLU A 523 -12.40 -6.01 -2.16
CA GLU A 523 -11.19 -6.34 -1.39
C GLU A 523 -9.91 -5.96 -2.14
N VAL A 524 -8.96 -5.32 -1.44
CA VAL A 524 -7.64 -4.93 -1.96
C VAL A 524 -6.57 -5.54 -1.08
N THR A 525 -5.54 -6.15 -1.68
CA THR A 525 -4.35 -6.64 -0.96
C THR A 525 -3.08 -6.06 -1.57
N LEU A 526 -2.29 -5.35 -0.77
CA LEU A 526 -0.89 -5.05 -1.08
C LEU A 526 -0.01 -6.08 -0.38
N GLN A 527 0.92 -6.72 -1.09
CA GLN A 527 1.88 -7.63 -0.48
C GLN A 527 3.29 -7.40 -1.04
N ALA A 528 4.24 -7.09 -0.16
CA ALA A 528 5.66 -6.99 -0.50
C ALA A 528 6.49 -7.67 0.59
N HIS A 529 7.44 -8.54 0.20
CA HIS A 529 8.05 -9.45 1.15
C HIS A 529 9.18 -8.84 2.02
N ASN A 530 9.51 -7.55 1.86
CA ASN A 530 10.24 -6.80 2.89
C ASN A 530 9.34 -5.66 3.40
N ASP A 531 9.51 -4.44 2.91
CA ASP A 531 8.72 -3.30 3.37
C ASP A 531 7.62 -2.90 2.39
N ILE A 532 6.48 -2.45 2.93
CA ILE A 532 5.56 -1.53 2.25
C ILE A 532 5.69 -0.17 2.94
N THR A 533 5.72 0.89 2.17
CA THR A 533 5.47 2.24 2.66
C THR A 533 4.25 2.78 1.89
N ILE A 534 3.60 3.80 2.42
CA ILE A 534 2.47 4.55 1.88
C ILE A 534 2.82 6.04 2.09
N ASN A 535 2.93 6.85 1.03
CA ASN A 535 3.29 8.27 1.12
C ASN A 535 2.15 9.24 0.77
N GLU A 536 1.15 8.79 0.01
CA GLU A 536 -0.02 9.55 -0.41
C GLU A 536 -1.32 8.96 0.18
N PRO A 537 -2.48 9.63 0.12
CA PRO A 537 -3.65 9.27 0.93
C PRO A 537 -4.55 8.20 0.29
N ILE A 538 -4.76 7.08 0.99
CA ILE A 538 -5.85 6.16 0.65
C ILE A 538 -7.17 6.80 1.11
N ASN A 539 -8.17 6.85 0.24
CA ASN A 539 -9.44 7.55 0.44
C ASN A 539 -10.57 6.94 -0.41
N SER A 540 -11.04 5.75 -0.02
CA SER A 540 -12.11 5.01 -0.69
C SER A 540 -13.48 5.11 -0.04
N ASP A 541 -14.49 5.41 -0.86
CA ASP A 541 -15.91 5.28 -0.53
C ASP A 541 -16.51 3.92 -0.94
N LYS A 542 -15.67 2.94 -1.30
CA LYS A 542 -16.07 1.69 -1.99
C LYS A 542 -15.46 0.39 -1.43
N ILE A 543 -14.26 0.44 -0.84
CA ILE A 543 -13.59 -0.75 -0.30
C ILE A 543 -14.44 -1.41 0.80
N SER A 544 -14.48 -2.75 0.80
CA SER A 544 -15.00 -3.60 1.88
C SER A 544 -13.90 -4.23 2.75
N ASN A 545 -12.68 -4.41 2.22
CA ASN A 545 -11.51 -4.83 2.99
C ASN A 545 -10.20 -4.39 2.31
N LEU A 546 -9.40 -3.56 2.97
CA LEU A 546 -8.02 -3.27 2.58
C LEU A 546 -7.07 -4.09 3.47
N GLU A 547 -6.20 -4.88 2.86
CA GLU A 547 -5.12 -5.61 3.56
C GLU A 547 -3.74 -5.19 3.03
N ILE A 548 -2.79 -4.94 3.93
CA ILE A 548 -1.41 -4.55 3.60
C ILE A 548 -0.47 -5.51 4.34
N LYS A 549 0.35 -6.26 3.59
CA LYS A 549 1.24 -7.33 4.07
C LYS A 549 2.70 -7.03 3.76
N ALA A 550 3.51 -6.96 4.82
CA ALA A 550 4.94 -6.71 4.72
C ALA A 550 5.75 -7.76 5.50
N GLY A 551 6.78 -8.35 4.89
CA GLY A 551 7.71 -9.26 5.57
C GLY A 551 8.59 -8.58 6.64
N ARG A 552 8.73 -7.26 6.56
CA ARG A 552 9.42 -6.38 7.52
C ARG A 552 8.54 -5.20 7.92
N ASN A 553 8.63 -4.00 7.33
CA ASN A 553 7.92 -2.81 7.84
C ASN A 553 6.65 -2.45 7.04
N ILE A 554 5.69 -1.83 7.73
CA ILE A 554 4.64 -1.00 7.11
C ILE A 554 4.81 0.44 7.63
N ASN A 555 5.06 1.40 6.74
CA ASN A 555 5.11 2.83 7.10
C ASN A 555 3.94 3.59 6.44
N VAL A 556 3.12 4.26 7.23
CA VAL A 556 1.91 4.99 6.78
C VAL A 556 2.14 6.49 6.99
N ASN A 557 2.65 7.16 5.96
CA ASN A 557 3.04 8.57 5.99
C ASN A 557 1.89 9.53 5.60
N ALA A 558 0.78 9.00 5.10
CA ALA A 558 -0.45 9.73 4.77
C ALA A 558 -1.70 9.00 5.30
N ASP A 559 -2.90 9.56 5.07
CA ASP A 559 -4.17 9.00 5.59
C ASP A 559 -4.59 7.70 4.87
N ILE A 560 -5.42 6.89 5.53
CA ILE A 560 -6.09 5.72 4.95
C ILE A 560 -7.56 5.71 5.37
N ASN A 561 -8.43 6.10 4.47
CA ASN A 561 -9.88 6.18 4.67
C ASN A 561 -10.58 5.15 3.78
N THR A 562 -11.39 4.26 4.35
CA THR A 562 -12.31 3.31 3.67
C THR A 562 -13.77 3.56 4.10
N SER A 563 -14.05 4.72 4.72
CA SER A 563 -15.24 4.93 5.54
C SER A 563 -16.57 5.06 4.77
N GLY A 564 -16.57 5.54 3.52
CA GLY A 564 -17.77 5.55 2.70
C GLY A 564 -18.24 4.13 2.33
N GLY A 565 -17.28 3.24 2.04
CA GLY A 565 -17.53 1.81 1.80
C GLY A 565 -17.85 1.04 3.10
N ASN A 566 -17.38 1.57 4.23
CA ASN A 566 -17.34 0.90 5.54
C ASN A 566 -16.42 -0.32 5.54
N GLY A 567 -15.34 -0.26 4.75
CA GLY A 567 -14.41 -1.37 4.59
C GLY A 567 -13.49 -1.55 5.78
N ASN A 568 -13.16 -2.80 6.09
CA ASN A 568 -12.13 -3.09 7.09
C ASN A 568 -10.75 -2.58 6.60
N ILE A 569 -9.86 -2.24 7.52
CA ILE A 569 -8.45 -1.91 7.24
C ILE A 569 -7.58 -2.88 8.04
N THR A 570 -6.69 -3.63 7.38
CA THR A 570 -5.83 -4.66 8.00
C THR A 570 -4.36 -4.42 7.66
N LEU A 571 -3.54 -4.07 8.65
CA LEU A 571 -2.09 -3.90 8.50
C LEU A 571 -1.35 -5.08 9.13
N SER A 572 -0.55 -5.81 8.36
CA SER A 572 0.13 -7.06 8.74
C SER A 572 1.62 -6.99 8.44
N ALA A 573 2.44 -6.59 9.41
CA ALA A 573 3.90 -6.54 9.27
C ALA A 573 4.58 -7.76 9.91
N ASN A 574 5.86 -8.00 9.57
CA ASN A 574 6.59 -9.24 9.92
C ASN A 574 5.89 -10.53 9.45
N ASP A 575 5.17 -10.47 8.32
CA ASP A 575 4.30 -11.56 7.84
C ASP A 575 5.09 -12.88 7.71
N ASN A 576 4.53 -13.96 8.26
CA ASN A 576 5.07 -15.31 8.16
C ASN A 576 5.01 -15.88 6.73
N ASN A 577 4.34 -15.18 5.80
CA ASN A 577 4.24 -15.49 4.37
C ASN A 577 5.11 -14.55 3.51
N ALA A 578 6.18 -14.00 4.09
CA ALA A 578 7.39 -13.62 3.37
C ALA A 578 8.50 -14.66 3.63
N ASN A 579 9.54 -14.66 2.80
CA ASN A 579 10.61 -15.67 2.83
C ASN A 579 11.76 -15.16 3.72
N ALA A 580 13.02 -15.39 3.34
CA ALA A 580 14.18 -14.97 4.14
C ALA A 580 15.45 -14.71 3.32
N ASN A 581 15.44 -14.86 1.99
CA ASN A 581 16.67 -14.84 1.20
C ASN A 581 16.97 -13.45 0.63
N TYR A 582 15.95 -12.68 0.28
CA TYR A 582 16.06 -11.29 -0.14
C TYR A 582 15.37 -10.28 0.83
N ARG A 583 14.69 -10.71 1.91
CA ARG A 583 14.27 -9.83 3.03
C ARG A 583 15.48 -9.16 3.68
N GLU A 584 15.46 -7.84 3.83
CA GLU A 584 16.52 -7.14 4.56
C GLU A 584 16.57 -7.53 6.05
N PRO A 585 17.77 -7.65 6.64
CA PRO A 585 17.91 -7.84 8.08
C PRO A 585 17.40 -6.62 8.86
N GLY A 586 16.76 -6.87 10.00
CA GLY A 586 16.27 -5.82 10.89
C GLY A 586 14.89 -6.11 11.46
N GLN A 587 14.51 -5.29 12.43
CA GLN A 587 13.21 -5.31 13.07
C GLN A 587 12.09 -4.88 12.12
N ALA A 588 10.97 -5.58 12.21
CA ALA A 588 9.71 -5.24 11.58
C ALA A 588 8.91 -4.27 12.47
N ASN A 589 8.31 -3.25 11.90
CA ASN A 589 7.52 -2.23 12.62
C ASN A 589 6.26 -1.87 11.84
N ILE A 590 5.25 -1.33 12.53
CA ILE A 590 4.14 -0.61 11.88
C ILE A 590 4.16 0.83 12.39
N THR A 591 4.43 1.78 11.50
CA THR A 591 4.66 3.18 11.86
C THR A 591 3.68 4.10 11.13
N MET A 592 2.73 4.69 11.84
CA MET A 592 1.97 5.83 11.34
C MET A 592 2.74 7.13 11.60
N ALA A 593 2.83 8.00 10.60
CA ALA A 593 3.34 9.36 10.77
C ALA A 593 2.40 10.20 11.65
N THR A 594 2.92 11.33 12.17
CA THR A 594 2.15 12.20 13.06
C THR A 594 0.95 12.81 12.36
N ASP A 595 -0.20 12.77 13.04
CA ASP A 595 -1.48 13.37 12.63
C ASP A 595 -2.16 12.71 11.39
N THR A 596 -1.61 11.62 10.83
CA THR A 596 -2.33 10.76 9.86
C THR A 596 -3.47 9.96 10.52
N THR A 597 -4.36 9.40 9.71
CA THR A 597 -5.63 8.80 10.14
C THR A 597 -5.94 7.50 9.41
N LEU A 598 -6.31 6.43 10.13
CA LEU A 598 -7.06 5.31 9.56
C LEU A 598 -8.56 5.51 9.85
N ASP A 599 -9.44 5.68 8.86
CA ASP A 599 -10.91 5.79 9.04
C ASP A 599 -11.66 4.68 8.29
N ALA A 600 -12.24 3.72 9.01
CA ALA A 600 -12.96 2.58 8.46
C ALA A 600 -14.50 2.75 8.43
N GLY A 601 -15.04 3.89 8.85
CA GLY A 601 -16.49 4.15 8.84
C GLY A 601 -17.23 3.30 9.86
N SER A 602 -17.75 2.14 9.47
CA SER A 602 -18.24 1.09 10.39
C SER A 602 -17.57 -0.28 10.20
N GLY A 603 -16.55 -0.38 9.33
CA GLY A 603 -15.66 -1.52 9.21
C GLY A 603 -14.63 -1.58 10.35
N ASN A 604 -14.01 -2.74 10.57
CA ASN A 604 -13.03 -2.93 11.64
C ASN A 604 -11.63 -2.50 11.21
N ILE A 605 -10.82 -2.02 12.16
CA ILE A 605 -9.39 -1.76 11.93
C ILE A 605 -8.59 -2.83 12.67
N THR A 606 -7.71 -3.53 11.96
CA THR A 606 -6.83 -4.58 12.51
C THR A 606 -5.37 -4.23 12.22
N ILE A 607 -4.52 -4.27 13.23
CA ILE A 607 -3.08 -3.96 13.11
C ILE A 607 -2.31 -5.07 13.82
N GLN A 608 -1.53 -5.87 13.10
CA GLN A 608 -0.93 -7.08 13.63
C GLN A 608 0.53 -7.31 13.23
N MET A 609 1.29 -7.92 14.14
CA MET A 609 2.69 -8.31 13.94
C MET A 609 2.85 -9.83 13.89
N GLY A 610 3.34 -10.34 12.75
CA GLY A 610 3.78 -11.71 12.58
C GLY A 610 5.11 -12.01 13.30
N THR A 611 5.74 -13.13 12.95
CA THR A 611 6.85 -13.74 13.70
C THR A 611 8.07 -14.13 12.85
N LEU A 612 8.13 -13.70 11.59
CA LEU A 612 9.17 -14.10 10.64
C LEU A 612 10.58 -13.66 11.07
N GLY A 613 10.76 -12.37 11.36
CA GLY A 613 11.99 -11.77 11.87
C GLY A 613 11.81 -11.14 13.26
N GLU A 614 12.76 -10.29 13.67
CA GLU A 614 12.65 -9.55 14.93
C GLU A 614 11.43 -8.62 14.92
N VAL A 615 10.64 -8.67 16.00
CA VAL A 615 9.44 -7.85 16.20
C VAL A 615 9.83 -6.55 16.88
N GLY A 616 9.65 -5.43 16.18
CA GLY A 616 9.73 -4.06 16.71
C GLY A 616 8.37 -3.56 17.21
N ASP A 617 8.19 -2.24 17.18
CA ASP A 617 7.05 -1.55 17.80
C ASP A 617 5.92 -1.22 16.80
N ILE A 618 4.74 -0.92 17.35
CA ILE A 618 3.59 -0.35 16.62
C ILE A 618 3.41 1.11 17.09
N THR A 619 3.40 2.06 16.16
CA THR A 619 3.12 3.48 16.45
C THR A 619 1.85 3.92 15.73
N LEU A 620 0.82 4.29 16.50
CA LEU A 620 -0.52 4.62 16.03
C LEU A 620 -0.74 6.14 16.01
N SER A 621 -1.32 6.68 14.94
CA SER A 621 -1.81 8.07 14.92
C SER A 621 -3.32 8.11 15.21
N ASN A 622 -4.14 8.74 14.37
CA ASN A 622 -5.59 8.74 14.54
C ASN A 622 -6.18 7.43 13.99
N LEU A 623 -7.10 6.81 14.73
CA LEU A 623 -7.88 5.66 14.24
C LEU A 623 -9.36 5.99 14.42
N ARG A 624 -10.21 5.66 13.46
CA ARG A 624 -11.63 6.03 13.47
C ARG A 624 -12.52 4.95 12.87
N THR A 625 -13.55 4.58 13.61
CA THR A 625 -14.63 3.68 13.15
C THR A 625 -15.83 3.75 14.10
N ALA A 626 -16.94 3.12 13.72
CA ALA A 626 -18.05 2.70 14.57
C ALA A 626 -18.09 1.18 14.80
N GLY A 627 -17.11 0.44 14.25
CA GLY A 627 -16.83 -0.97 14.51
C GLY A 627 -15.75 -1.15 15.59
N THR A 628 -14.97 -2.24 15.47
CA THR A 628 -13.91 -2.60 16.43
C THR A 628 -12.52 -2.24 15.91
N VAL A 629 -11.64 -1.75 16.80
CA VAL A 629 -10.19 -1.63 16.54
C VAL A 629 -9.46 -2.74 17.29
N THR A 630 -8.64 -3.53 16.59
CA THR A 630 -7.81 -4.61 17.16
C THR A 630 -6.34 -4.36 16.86
N VAL A 631 -5.48 -4.39 17.88
CA VAL A 631 -4.03 -4.25 17.71
C VAL A 631 -3.32 -5.39 18.44
N ASP A 632 -2.70 -6.34 17.72
CA ASP A 632 -2.00 -7.51 18.31
C ASP A 632 -0.53 -7.62 17.90
N THR A 633 0.39 -7.56 18.86
CA THR A 633 1.83 -7.82 18.65
C THR A 633 2.36 -8.90 19.58
N THR A 634 3.25 -9.75 19.05
CA THR A 634 3.84 -10.88 19.79
C THR A 634 4.92 -10.47 20.80
N GLY A 635 5.29 -9.18 20.85
CA GLY A 635 6.13 -8.65 21.94
C GLY A 635 6.45 -7.16 21.91
N GLY A 636 6.17 -6.44 20.82
CA GLY A 636 6.43 -5.00 20.67
C GLY A 636 5.58 -4.13 21.59
N ASN A 637 5.98 -2.86 21.73
CA ASN A 637 5.18 -1.84 22.36
C ASN A 637 4.13 -1.30 21.38
N ILE A 638 3.05 -0.73 21.93
CA ILE A 638 2.03 0.00 21.17
C ILE A 638 2.05 1.45 21.67
N PHE A 639 2.50 2.37 20.83
CA PHE A 639 2.64 3.80 21.14
C PHE A 639 1.67 4.67 20.35
N ARG A 640 1.52 5.94 20.76
CA ARG A 640 0.85 6.99 19.98
C ARG A 640 1.86 7.93 19.31
N ALA A 641 1.57 8.37 18.08
CA ALA A 641 2.48 9.15 17.25
C ALA A 641 2.63 10.62 17.72
N SER A 642 1.52 11.27 18.08
CA SER A 642 1.49 12.66 18.56
C SER A 642 0.63 12.79 19.82
N ASP A 643 0.59 13.98 20.43
CA ASP A 643 -0.36 14.29 21.50
C ASP A 643 -1.81 14.46 20.99
N ASN A 644 -1.99 14.68 19.68
CA ASN A 644 -3.29 14.78 19.04
C ASN A 644 -3.91 13.40 18.78
N SER A 645 -3.08 12.39 18.48
CA SER A 645 -3.47 11.02 18.11
C SER A 645 -4.57 10.45 19.01
N LEU A 646 -5.70 10.12 18.39
CA LEU A 646 -6.93 9.69 19.06
C LEU A 646 -7.54 8.47 18.37
N ILE A 647 -7.98 7.47 19.15
CA ILE A 647 -8.64 6.27 18.66
C ILE A 647 -10.13 6.35 18.98
N LYS A 648 -10.97 6.49 17.96
CA LYS A 648 -12.43 6.54 18.05
C LYS A 648 -13.04 5.26 17.48
N ALA A 649 -13.82 4.55 18.29
CA ALA A 649 -14.40 3.24 17.92
C ALA A 649 -15.72 3.01 18.67
N ASP A 650 -16.44 1.92 18.36
CA ASP A 650 -17.35 1.35 19.36
C ASP A 650 -16.54 0.58 20.41
N SER A 651 -15.69 -0.35 19.95
CA SER A 651 -14.96 -1.28 20.83
C SER A 651 -13.48 -1.34 20.44
N VAL A 652 -12.57 -1.49 21.42
CA VAL A 652 -11.12 -1.60 21.17
C VAL A 652 -10.48 -2.73 21.96
N ILE A 653 -9.60 -3.46 21.28
CA ILE A 653 -8.90 -4.65 21.78
C ILE A 653 -7.39 -4.45 21.53
N PHE A 654 -6.61 -4.28 22.61
CA PHE A 654 -5.14 -4.24 22.53
C PHE A 654 -4.51 -5.53 23.03
N GLN A 655 -3.48 -6.03 22.36
CA GLN A 655 -2.71 -7.17 22.81
C GLN A 655 -1.21 -7.01 22.52
N THR A 656 -0.42 -7.12 23.57
CA THR A 656 1.02 -7.39 23.52
C THR A 656 1.39 -8.47 24.54
N ARG A 657 2.63 -8.95 24.51
CA ARG A 657 3.12 -10.09 25.27
C ARG A 657 4.54 -9.81 25.76
N ASN A 658 5.03 -10.64 26.67
CA ASN A 658 6.40 -10.58 27.19
C ASN A 658 6.73 -9.21 27.82
N ASN A 659 7.51 -8.37 27.14
CA ASN A 659 8.00 -7.09 27.68
C ASN A 659 7.18 -5.87 27.23
N GLY A 660 6.38 -5.97 26.16
CA GLY A 660 5.72 -4.81 25.54
C GLY A 660 4.72 -4.09 26.45
N GLY A 661 4.64 -2.77 26.30
CA GLY A 661 3.61 -1.91 26.90
C GLY A 661 2.55 -1.43 25.91
N ILE A 662 1.42 -0.95 26.43
CA ILE A 662 0.35 -0.30 25.66
C ILE A 662 0.26 1.15 26.17
N GLY A 663 0.78 2.12 25.41
CA GLY A 663 1.02 3.47 25.87
C GLY A 663 2.11 3.56 26.94
N LEU A 664 2.24 4.74 27.55
CA LEU A 664 3.11 5.03 28.69
C LEU A 664 2.33 5.92 29.69
N SER A 665 2.64 5.92 30.98
CA SER A 665 1.95 6.83 31.93
C SER A 665 2.10 8.32 31.57
N THR A 666 3.23 8.71 30.97
CA THR A 666 3.44 10.08 30.45
C THR A 666 2.81 10.31 29.06
N GLN A 667 2.44 9.25 28.34
CA GLN A 667 1.88 9.28 26.99
C GLN A 667 0.85 8.15 26.82
N PRO A 668 -0.29 8.21 27.53
CA PRO A 668 -1.32 7.18 27.45
C PRO A 668 -1.98 7.20 26.07
N ILE A 669 -2.52 6.05 25.66
CA ILE A 669 -3.32 5.93 24.44
C ILE A 669 -4.65 6.66 24.67
N ARG A 670 -4.99 7.59 23.77
CA ARG A 670 -6.22 8.42 23.88
C ARG A 670 -7.36 7.77 23.12
N LEU A 671 -8.53 7.67 23.75
CA LEU A 671 -9.68 6.87 23.32
C LEU A 671 -10.98 7.69 23.31
N GLU A 672 -11.84 7.47 22.32
CA GLU A 672 -13.27 7.81 22.33
C GLU A 672 -14.05 6.54 21.96
N VAL A 673 -14.28 5.67 22.95
CA VAL A 673 -14.74 4.28 22.75
C VAL A 673 -15.79 3.89 23.78
N ASN A 674 -16.72 3.01 23.41
CA ASN A 674 -17.70 2.46 24.34
C ASN A 674 -17.05 1.34 25.18
N ASN A 675 -16.45 0.32 24.55
CA ASN A 675 -15.83 -0.81 25.25
C ASN A 675 -14.32 -0.89 25.01
N LEU A 676 -13.56 -1.23 26.06
CA LEU A 676 -12.11 -1.45 26.02
C LEU A 676 -11.75 -2.79 26.67
N GLU A 677 -10.90 -3.56 25.98
CA GLU A 677 -10.18 -4.71 26.54
C GLU A 677 -8.71 -4.66 26.16
N ALA A 678 -7.84 -5.17 27.04
CA ALA A 678 -6.40 -5.15 26.79
C ALA A 678 -5.63 -6.31 27.42
N ARG A 679 -4.55 -6.73 26.76
CA ARG A 679 -3.52 -7.62 27.31
C ARG A 679 -2.13 -6.99 27.18
N GLY A 680 -1.53 -6.58 28.29
CA GLY A 680 -0.18 -6.01 28.36
C GLY A 680 0.93 -7.03 28.68
N GLY A 681 2.16 -6.70 28.28
CA GLY A 681 3.39 -7.30 28.82
C GLY A 681 3.79 -6.64 30.14
N SER A 682 5.07 -6.76 30.52
CA SER A 682 5.62 -6.05 31.68
C SER A 682 5.65 -4.52 31.50
N GLY A 683 5.48 -4.02 30.28
CA GLY A 683 5.42 -2.59 29.99
C GLY A 683 4.15 -1.90 30.50
N GLY A 684 3.09 -2.64 30.82
CA GLY A 684 1.82 -2.10 31.35
C GLY A 684 0.82 -1.69 30.26
N ALA A 685 -0.26 -1.00 30.68
CA ALA A 685 -1.31 -0.50 29.80
C ALA A 685 -1.91 0.83 30.33
N PHE A 686 -1.79 1.91 29.56
CA PHE A 686 -2.09 3.28 29.98
C PHE A 686 -3.05 3.96 29.01
N PHE A 687 -4.23 4.38 29.50
CA PHE A 687 -5.36 4.86 28.70
C PHE A 687 -5.95 6.18 29.21
N ASN A 688 -6.48 6.97 28.28
CA ASN A 688 -7.15 8.24 28.55
C ASN A 688 -8.39 8.43 27.66
N SER A 689 -9.54 8.73 28.26
CA SER A 689 -10.80 9.08 27.58
C SER A 689 -11.10 10.58 27.78
N PRO A 690 -10.58 11.48 26.93
CA PRO A 690 -10.50 12.91 27.19
C PRO A 690 -11.81 13.69 27.01
N THR A 691 -12.92 13.00 26.70
CA THR A 691 -14.19 13.64 26.28
C THR A 691 -15.46 12.88 26.68
N GLN A 692 -15.36 11.62 27.14
CA GLN A 692 -16.52 10.75 27.38
C GLN A 692 -16.27 9.66 28.44
N GLU A 693 -17.36 9.00 28.83
CA GLU A 693 -17.35 7.74 29.59
C GLU A 693 -16.70 6.58 28.81
N ILE A 694 -16.32 5.52 29.55
CA ILE A 694 -15.69 4.30 29.01
C ILE A 694 -16.11 3.05 29.81
N SER A 695 -16.41 1.95 29.11
CA SER A 695 -16.66 0.62 29.69
C SER A 695 -15.46 -0.30 29.49
N ILE A 696 -15.08 -1.07 30.51
CA ILE A 696 -14.00 -2.07 30.45
C ILE A 696 -14.61 -3.48 30.41
N GLY A 697 -14.40 -4.19 29.31
CA GLY A 697 -15.03 -5.48 28.99
C GLY A 697 -16.23 -5.38 28.03
N ASN A 698 -16.60 -6.53 27.46
CA ASN A 698 -17.59 -6.73 26.38
C ASN A 698 -17.13 -6.28 24.97
N ALA A 699 -15.83 -6.08 24.75
CA ALA A 699 -15.25 -5.87 23.43
C ALA A 699 -15.01 -7.22 22.69
N THR A 700 -14.74 -8.31 23.42
CA THR A 700 -14.58 -9.66 22.83
C THR A 700 -14.79 -10.80 23.85
N ASP A 701 -14.91 -12.03 23.37
CA ASP A 701 -14.86 -13.25 24.21
C ASP A 701 -13.40 -13.76 24.44
N ALA A 702 -12.41 -13.19 23.74
CA ALA A 702 -11.03 -13.71 23.66
C ALA A 702 -10.05 -13.11 24.69
N ILE A 703 -10.20 -11.83 25.00
CA ILE A 703 -9.64 -11.17 26.19
C ILE A 703 -10.78 -11.13 27.23
N ARG A 704 -10.47 -10.73 28.47
CA ARG A 704 -11.48 -10.48 29.49
C ARG A 704 -11.06 -9.30 30.36
N GLY A 705 -11.69 -8.14 30.16
CA GLY A 705 -11.29 -6.87 30.77
C GLY A 705 -9.85 -6.46 30.40
N ILE A 706 -9.05 -6.08 31.40
CA ILE A 706 -7.66 -5.64 31.20
C ILE A 706 -6.70 -6.49 32.02
N LEU A 707 -5.75 -7.14 31.36
CA LEU A 707 -4.82 -8.10 31.94
C LEU A 707 -3.37 -7.69 31.63
N THR A 708 -2.48 -7.58 32.62
CA THR A 708 -1.03 -7.48 32.34
C THR A 708 -0.31 -8.75 32.74
N SER A 709 0.79 -9.03 32.04
CA SER A 709 1.68 -10.16 32.33
C SER A 709 2.99 -9.65 32.92
N SER A 710 3.63 -10.46 33.77
CA SER A 710 4.86 -10.08 34.51
C SER A 710 4.75 -8.82 35.38
N GLY A 711 3.54 -8.32 35.64
CA GLY A 711 3.29 -7.22 36.58
C GLY A 711 3.45 -5.81 36.02
N GLY A 712 3.16 -5.57 34.74
CA GLY A 712 3.02 -4.20 34.23
C GLY A 712 1.82 -3.46 34.87
N ASP A 713 1.94 -2.15 35.04
CA ASP A 713 0.88 -1.29 35.63
C ASP A 713 -0.33 -1.15 34.68
N VAL A 714 -1.49 -0.78 35.24
CA VAL A 714 -2.69 -0.37 34.49
C VAL A 714 -3.14 1.01 34.96
N GLU A 715 -3.29 1.94 34.03
CA GLU A 715 -3.78 3.30 34.29
C GLU A 715 -4.90 3.65 33.32
N ILE A 716 -6.02 4.17 33.83
CA ILE A 716 -7.16 4.64 33.04
C ILE A 716 -7.59 6.00 33.58
N SER A 717 -7.81 6.96 32.70
CA SER A 717 -8.34 8.28 33.02
C SER A 717 -9.54 8.61 32.13
N ALA A 718 -10.57 9.30 32.63
CA ALA A 718 -11.75 9.67 31.84
C ALA A 718 -12.40 11.00 32.27
N GLU A 719 -12.90 11.77 31.30
CA GLU A 719 -13.74 12.96 31.49
C GLU A 719 -15.25 12.61 31.59
N GLY A 720 -15.54 11.39 32.01
CA GLY A 720 -16.88 10.81 32.18
C GLY A 720 -16.77 9.48 32.93
N ASP A 721 -17.90 8.80 33.14
CA ASP A 721 -17.96 7.59 33.98
C ASP A 721 -16.99 6.48 33.51
N ILE A 722 -16.36 5.78 34.46
CA ILE A 722 -15.57 4.56 34.20
C ILE A 722 -16.38 3.36 34.72
N THR A 723 -16.98 2.61 33.79
CA THR A 723 -17.66 1.35 34.11
C THR A 723 -16.70 0.18 33.87
N VAL A 724 -16.65 -0.79 34.78
CA VAL A 724 -15.79 -1.97 34.68
C VAL A 724 -16.67 -3.21 34.85
N THR A 725 -16.98 -3.86 33.74
CA THR A 725 -17.86 -5.04 33.68
C THR A 725 -17.08 -6.34 33.84
N GLU A 726 -15.81 -6.34 33.40
CA GLU A 726 -14.89 -7.47 33.45
C GLU A 726 -13.60 -7.15 34.24
N PRO A 727 -12.84 -8.16 34.70
CA PRO A 727 -11.76 -7.93 35.66
C PRO A 727 -10.61 -7.06 35.13
N ILE A 728 -10.04 -6.22 36.00
CA ILE A 728 -8.73 -5.62 35.77
C ILE A 728 -7.72 -6.33 36.66
N SER A 729 -6.66 -6.90 36.06
CA SER A 729 -5.74 -7.81 36.75
C SER A 729 -4.29 -7.68 36.31
N THR A 730 -3.41 -7.28 37.23
CA THR A 730 -1.94 -7.24 37.06
C THR A 730 -1.23 -8.46 37.66
N PHE A 731 -1.97 -9.56 37.90
CA PHE A 731 -1.48 -10.78 38.55
C PHE A 731 -0.25 -11.40 37.88
N THR A 732 0.81 -11.61 38.66
CA THR A 732 2.00 -12.34 38.21
C THR A 732 2.43 -13.45 39.19
N ASN A 733 3.01 -14.51 38.64
CA ASN A 733 3.67 -15.56 39.42
C ASN A 733 5.17 -15.24 39.69
N ASN A 734 5.76 -14.27 38.98
CA ASN A 734 7.18 -13.92 39.06
C ASN A 734 7.34 -12.39 39.10
N GLY A 735 8.16 -11.87 40.02
CA GLY A 735 8.31 -10.42 40.21
C GLY A 735 7.08 -9.77 40.85
N LYS A 736 7.13 -8.44 41.01
CA LYS A 736 6.05 -7.66 41.62
C LYS A 736 4.83 -7.56 40.69
N ALA A 737 3.63 -7.41 41.26
CA ALA A 737 2.46 -7.03 40.46
C ALA A 737 2.42 -5.52 40.22
N GLY A 738 1.78 -5.14 39.11
CA GLY A 738 1.61 -3.74 38.75
C GLY A 738 0.49 -3.05 39.53
N ASN A 739 0.54 -1.73 39.56
CA ASN A 739 -0.51 -0.87 40.10
C ASN A 739 -1.76 -0.90 39.21
N ILE A 740 -2.92 -0.55 39.76
CA ILE A 740 -4.16 -0.30 39.02
C ILE A 740 -4.70 1.07 39.43
N SER A 741 -4.74 2.05 38.53
CA SER A 741 -5.26 3.40 38.81
C SER A 741 -6.39 3.76 37.87
N LEU A 742 -7.58 4.08 38.40
CA LEU A 742 -8.70 4.64 37.63
C LEU A 742 -9.00 6.07 38.13
N ASN A 743 -8.99 7.04 37.22
CA ASN A 743 -9.22 8.46 37.51
C ASN A 743 -10.39 8.98 36.66
N SER A 744 -11.38 9.64 37.26
CA SER A 744 -12.63 9.99 36.54
C SER A 744 -13.23 11.31 37.02
N THR A 745 -13.80 12.14 36.14
CA THR A 745 -14.72 13.22 36.59
C THR A 745 -16.16 12.72 36.77
N GLY A 746 -16.50 11.58 36.15
CA GLY A 746 -17.76 10.83 36.33
C GLY A 746 -17.69 9.71 37.37
N VAL A 747 -18.76 8.93 37.50
CA VAL A 747 -18.86 7.79 38.43
C VAL A 747 -17.87 6.68 38.04
N ILE A 748 -17.19 6.08 39.01
CA ILE A 748 -16.42 4.84 38.80
C ILE A 748 -17.25 3.66 39.30
N ASP A 749 -17.80 2.82 38.42
CA ASP A 749 -18.54 1.60 38.79
C ASP A 749 -17.79 0.33 38.38
N THR A 750 -17.17 -0.33 39.36
CA THR A 750 -16.49 -1.63 39.23
C THR A 750 -17.25 -2.77 39.93
N SER A 751 -18.53 -2.54 40.23
CA SER A 751 -19.25 -3.23 41.30
C SER A 751 -19.94 -4.53 40.92
N ILE A 752 -19.71 -5.01 39.69
CA ILE A 752 -20.13 -6.35 39.22
C ILE A 752 -18.94 -7.31 39.01
N THR A 753 -17.70 -6.87 39.23
CA THR A 753 -16.48 -7.64 38.91
C THR A 753 -15.41 -7.52 40.02
N GLN A 754 -14.11 -7.65 39.67
CA GLN A 754 -12.97 -7.59 40.59
C GLN A 754 -11.80 -6.77 40.03
N LEU A 755 -11.10 -6.05 40.91
CA LEU A 755 -9.78 -5.44 40.66
C LEU A 755 -8.72 -6.25 41.41
N ILE A 756 -7.63 -6.64 40.73
CA ILE A 756 -6.72 -7.69 41.19
C ILE A 756 -5.24 -7.30 40.96
N SER A 757 -4.51 -6.94 42.01
CA SER A 757 -3.05 -6.84 41.98
C SER A 757 -2.44 -7.91 42.89
N ARG A 758 -2.01 -9.03 42.31
CA ARG A 758 -1.58 -10.21 43.08
C ARG A 758 -0.17 -10.66 42.66
N SER A 759 0.66 -11.06 43.60
CA SER A 759 2.05 -11.50 43.33
C SER A 759 2.54 -12.56 44.33
N TYR A 760 3.64 -13.26 44.00
CA TYR A 760 4.45 -14.04 44.94
C TYR A 760 5.70 -13.29 45.46
N ASP A 761 5.93 -12.07 44.98
CA ASP A 761 6.90 -11.10 45.52
C ASP A 761 6.13 -10.01 46.30
N ALA A 762 6.00 -8.78 45.77
CA ALA A 762 5.14 -7.72 46.32
C ALA A 762 3.96 -7.41 45.39
N ALA A 763 2.82 -7.02 45.93
CA ALA A 763 1.69 -6.53 45.14
C ALA A 763 1.82 -5.04 44.80
N GLY A 764 1.03 -4.57 43.84
CA GLY A 764 0.90 -3.16 43.47
C GLY A 764 -0.34 -2.51 44.11
N ASN A 765 -0.35 -1.19 44.13
CA ASN A 765 -1.44 -0.40 44.73
C ASN A 765 -2.66 -0.38 43.81
N ILE A 766 -3.86 -0.20 44.39
CA ILE A 766 -5.10 -0.02 43.64
C ILE A 766 -5.74 1.31 44.06
N THR A 767 -5.83 2.25 43.12
CA THR A 767 -6.29 3.63 43.34
C THR A 767 -7.51 3.93 42.47
N LEU A 768 -8.55 4.49 43.08
CA LEU A 768 -9.81 4.86 42.46
C LEU A 768 -10.11 6.31 42.88
N ASN A 769 -10.07 7.27 41.96
CA ASN A 769 -10.13 8.69 42.26
C ASN A 769 -11.17 9.39 41.37
N THR A 770 -12.11 10.13 41.96
CA THR A 770 -13.15 10.83 41.18
C THR A 770 -13.76 12.06 41.85
N GLU A 771 -14.21 13.03 41.03
CA GLU A 771 -15.04 14.16 41.48
C GLU A 771 -16.50 13.75 41.81
N SER A 772 -16.88 12.51 41.49
CA SER A 772 -18.22 11.94 41.61
C SER A 772 -18.22 10.72 42.55
N ASN A 773 -19.14 9.77 42.36
CA ASN A 773 -19.30 8.59 43.21
C ASN A 773 -18.36 7.44 42.79
N ILE A 774 -17.98 6.58 43.74
CA ILE A 774 -17.38 5.26 43.45
C ILE A 774 -18.34 4.15 43.87
N GLN A 775 -18.59 3.19 42.99
CA GLN A 775 -19.19 1.90 43.31
C GLN A 775 -18.17 0.78 43.04
N THR A 776 -17.99 -0.14 43.98
CA THR A 776 -17.10 -1.30 43.77
C THR A 776 -17.59 -2.56 44.51
N ALA A 777 -17.02 -3.69 44.11
CA ALA A 777 -17.26 -4.99 44.72
C ALA A 777 -15.99 -5.52 45.37
N ASN A 778 -15.14 -6.25 44.64
CA ASN A 778 -13.94 -6.85 45.22
C ASN A 778 -12.67 -6.17 44.71
N VAL A 779 -11.83 -5.74 45.63
CA VAL A 779 -10.52 -5.13 45.36
C VAL A 779 -9.49 -5.88 46.17
N ASP A 780 -8.51 -6.50 45.51
CA ASP A 780 -7.59 -7.45 46.13
C ASP A 780 -6.15 -7.15 45.71
N SER A 781 -5.40 -6.50 46.62
CA SER A 781 -3.96 -6.34 46.52
C SER A 781 -3.27 -7.33 47.47
N ARG A 782 -2.51 -8.30 46.94
CA ARG A 782 -2.03 -9.42 47.77
C ARG A 782 -0.71 -10.03 47.36
N SER A 783 0.18 -10.16 48.35
CA SER A 783 1.38 -10.98 48.25
C SER A 783 1.15 -12.38 48.84
N PHE A 784 1.48 -13.40 48.04
CA PHE A 784 1.57 -14.81 48.43
C PHE A 784 2.97 -15.21 48.91
N GLY A 785 3.89 -14.27 49.11
CA GLY A 785 5.29 -14.55 49.42
C GLY A 785 5.92 -13.57 50.40
N ASN A 786 7.07 -13.01 49.99
CA ASN A 786 8.02 -12.30 50.88
C ASN A 786 7.98 -10.78 50.75
N GLY A 787 7.24 -10.22 49.79
CA GLY A 787 7.03 -8.79 49.67
C GLY A 787 5.74 -8.31 50.35
N ASP A 788 5.59 -7.00 50.39
CA ASP A 788 4.42 -6.34 50.96
C ASP A 788 3.19 -6.46 50.04
N ALA A 789 2.01 -6.26 50.60
CA ALA A 789 0.82 -5.95 49.81
C ALA A 789 0.79 -4.46 49.44
N GLY A 790 0.09 -4.12 48.36
CA GLY A 790 -0.11 -2.73 47.95
C GLY A 790 -1.34 -2.11 48.60
N ASP A 791 -1.35 -0.78 48.66
CA ASP A 791 -2.42 -0.02 49.29
C ASP A 791 -3.70 0.00 48.43
N ILE A 792 -4.86 0.17 49.07
CA ILE A 792 -6.15 0.33 48.40
C ILE A 792 -6.70 1.72 48.77
N THR A 793 -6.76 2.63 47.80
CA THR A 793 -7.19 4.03 48.00
C THR A 793 -8.41 4.34 47.14
N LEU A 794 -9.45 4.87 47.76
CA LEU A 794 -10.68 5.32 47.13
C LEU A 794 -10.98 6.76 47.55
N GLU A 795 -10.95 7.70 46.60
CA GLU A 795 -11.14 9.14 46.81
C GLU A 795 -12.31 9.64 45.95
N ALA A 796 -13.31 10.30 46.56
CA ALA A 796 -14.58 10.64 45.91
C ALA A 796 -15.15 12.02 46.28
N GLY A 797 -15.42 12.89 45.30
CA GLY A 797 -16.23 14.10 45.48
C GLY A 797 -17.72 13.80 45.72
N GLY A 798 -18.17 12.56 45.45
CA GLY A 798 -19.49 12.03 45.77
C GLY A 798 -19.48 11.01 46.90
N GLU A 799 -20.25 9.94 46.77
CA GLU A 799 -20.37 8.83 47.72
C GLU A 799 -19.45 7.65 47.35
N ILE A 800 -19.01 6.85 48.34
CA ILE A 800 -18.30 5.59 48.12
C ILE A 800 -19.20 4.42 48.54
N ASN A 801 -19.50 3.49 47.63
CA ASN A 801 -20.23 2.26 47.93
C ASN A 801 -19.42 1.01 47.56
N THR A 802 -18.79 0.42 48.57
CA THR A 802 -18.00 -0.83 48.49
C THR A 802 -18.80 -2.05 48.99
N SER A 803 -20.10 -1.88 49.29
CA SER A 803 -20.94 -2.90 49.95
C SER A 803 -21.23 -4.16 49.12
N LYS A 804 -20.84 -4.18 47.83
CA LYS A 804 -21.09 -5.31 46.92
C LYS A 804 -20.00 -6.40 47.02
N GLY A 805 -18.87 -6.16 47.68
CA GLY A 805 -17.80 -7.17 47.89
C GLY A 805 -16.83 -6.82 49.03
N ARG A 806 -15.57 -7.25 48.90
CA ARG A 806 -14.51 -7.15 49.93
C ARG A 806 -13.29 -6.37 49.43
N LEU A 807 -12.73 -5.51 50.26
CA LEU A 807 -11.44 -4.85 50.02
C LEU A 807 -10.37 -5.56 50.86
N GLU A 808 -9.35 -6.13 50.21
CA GLU A 808 -8.31 -6.94 50.86
C GLU A 808 -6.89 -6.49 50.45
N SER A 809 -6.10 -5.97 51.41
CA SER A 809 -4.66 -5.72 51.24
C SER A 809 -3.85 -6.65 52.14
N THR A 810 -3.33 -7.77 51.62
CA THR A 810 -2.80 -8.85 52.47
C THR A 810 -1.48 -9.46 52.00
N SER A 811 -0.50 -9.62 52.89
CA SER A 811 0.75 -10.36 52.63
C SER A 811 0.77 -11.69 53.39
N MET A 812 1.56 -12.65 52.90
CA MET A 812 1.80 -13.90 53.61
C MET A 812 2.87 -13.77 54.70
N THR A 813 3.97 -13.05 54.47
CA THR A 813 5.09 -12.99 55.43
C THR A 813 5.63 -11.57 55.72
N SER A 814 5.30 -10.58 54.90
CA SER A 814 5.67 -9.17 55.08
C SER A 814 4.45 -8.33 55.48
N ASN A 815 4.45 -7.02 55.19
CA ASN A 815 3.39 -6.11 55.61
C ASN A 815 2.13 -6.25 54.74
N GLY A 816 0.95 -6.08 55.34
CA GLY A 816 -0.26 -5.68 54.62
C GLY A 816 -0.21 -4.18 54.32
N GLY A 817 -0.77 -3.76 53.19
CA GLY A 817 -0.89 -2.34 52.84
C GLY A 817 -2.11 -1.68 53.48
N ASP A 818 -2.21 -0.38 53.31
CA ASP A 818 -3.27 0.45 53.89
C ASP A 818 -4.58 0.34 53.08
N ILE A 819 -5.71 0.65 53.73
CA ILE A 819 -7.02 0.78 53.07
C ILE A 819 -7.62 2.13 53.43
N THR A 820 -7.68 3.05 52.47
CA THR A 820 -8.15 4.43 52.65
C THR A 820 -9.39 4.69 51.80
N LEU A 821 -10.46 5.14 52.43
CA LEU A 821 -11.70 5.61 51.81
C LEU A 821 -11.91 7.08 52.21
N GLU A 822 -11.87 8.03 51.28
CA GLU A 822 -12.18 9.44 51.55
C GLU A 822 -13.26 9.95 50.61
N ALA A 823 -14.33 10.53 51.16
CA ALA A 823 -15.49 11.01 50.42
C ALA A 823 -16.01 12.35 50.96
N GLU A 824 -16.58 13.19 50.09
CA GLU A 824 -17.48 14.25 50.58
C GLU A 824 -18.83 13.66 51.02
N GLY A 825 -19.39 12.75 50.22
CA GLY A 825 -20.66 12.09 50.46
C GLY A 825 -20.61 10.94 51.47
N ASN A 826 -21.64 10.10 51.44
CA ASN A 826 -21.73 8.93 52.34
C ASN A 826 -20.71 7.84 51.95
N ILE A 827 -20.30 7.02 52.93
CA ILE A 827 -19.47 5.82 52.69
C ILE A 827 -20.21 4.57 53.19
N ASP A 828 -20.73 3.80 52.25
CA ASP A 828 -21.30 2.47 52.46
C ASP A 828 -20.22 1.40 52.21
N THR A 829 -19.95 0.56 53.20
CA THR A 829 -18.98 -0.54 53.08
C THR A 829 -19.44 -1.81 53.78
N SER A 830 -18.73 -2.91 53.53
CA SER A 830 -18.98 -4.21 54.17
C SER A 830 -17.73 -4.74 54.87
N PHE A 831 -16.78 -5.30 54.13
CA PHE A 831 -15.56 -5.91 54.65
C PHE A 831 -14.29 -5.22 54.15
N LEU A 832 -13.51 -4.68 55.09
CA LEU A 832 -12.15 -4.18 54.86
C LEU A 832 -11.17 -5.09 55.64
N LEU A 833 -10.19 -5.67 54.95
CA LEU A 833 -9.20 -6.58 55.53
C LEU A 833 -7.78 -6.20 55.13
N THR A 834 -6.94 -5.81 56.09
CA THR A 834 -5.48 -5.73 55.92
C THR A 834 -4.78 -6.68 56.90
N ALA A 835 -3.80 -7.47 56.42
CA ALA A 835 -3.26 -8.58 57.22
C ALA A 835 -1.90 -9.12 56.80
N THR A 836 -1.18 -9.68 57.79
CA THR A 836 -0.03 -10.58 57.60
C THR A 836 -0.46 -12.00 57.96
N THR A 837 -0.59 -12.89 56.98
CA THR A 837 -1.43 -14.10 57.15
C THR A 837 -0.72 -15.34 57.69
N THR A 838 0.61 -15.35 57.83
CA THR A 838 1.37 -16.49 58.43
C THR A 838 2.01 -16.14 59.78
N ILE A 839 2.32 -17.19 60.55
CA ILE A 839 3.03 -17.13 61.85
C ILE A 839 4.56 -17.31 61.68
N GLN A 840 5.07 -17.19 60.44
CA GLN A 840 6.49 -17.31 60.09
C GLN A 840 7.05 -16.02 59.45
N GLY A 841 6.25 -14.95 59.43
CA GLY A 841 6.69 -13.63 58.98
C GLY A 841 7.60 -12.92 60.00
N ASP A 842 8.13 -11.77 59.63
CA ASP A 842 9.02 -10.98 60.50
C ASP A 842 8.26 -10.46 61.73
N GLU A 843 8.91 -10.36 62.89
CA GLU A 843 8.31 -9.75 64.08
C GLU A 843 8.14 -8.22 63.94
N SER A 844 8.80 -7.60 62.96
CA SER A 844 8.60 -6.21 62.54
C SER A 844 7.47 -5.99 61.52
N SER A 845 6.84 -7.06 61.00
CA SER A 845 5.76 -6.96 60.00
C SER A 845 4.48 -6.35 60.55
N LYS A 846 3.73 -5.62 59.72
CA LYS A 846 2.52 -4.90 60.13
C LYS A 846 1.32 -5.27 59.28
N ALA A 847 0.13 -5.25 59.88
CA ALA A 847 -1.07 -4.94 59.10
C ALA A 847 -1.09 -3.43 58.86
N GLY A 848 -1.46 -3.00 57.64
CA GLY A 848 -1.61 -1.59 57.31
C GLY A 848 -2.76 -0.94 58.07
N ASP A 849 -2.90 0.37 57.95
CA ASP A 849 -3.94 1.14 58.60
C ASP A 849 -5.24 1.14 57.77
N ILE A 850 -6.39 1.23 58.44
CA ILE A 850 -7.71 1.37 57.79
C ILE A 850 -8.23 2.78 58.10
N THR A 851 -8.39 3.59 57.07
CA THR A 851 -8.87 4.99 57.18
C THR A 851 -10.17 5.16 56.41
N ILE A 852 -11.20 5.73 57.05
CA ILE A 852 -12.51 6.00 56.43
C ILE A 852 -12.94 7.41 56.82
N ILE A 853 -13.01 8.34 55.85
CA ILE A 853 -13.27 9.77 56.09
C ILE A 853 -14.44 10.22 55.21
N SER A 854 -15.51 10.71 55.83
CA SER A 854 -16.70 11.29 55.16
C SER A 854 -16.89 12.74 55.60
N THR A 855 -16.46 13.69 54.76
CA THR A 855 -16.32 15.11 55.18
C THR A 855 -17.66 15.85 55.27
N ASN A 856 -18.70 15.40 54.54
CA ASN A 856 -20.06 15.92 54.64
C ASN A 856 -21.16 14.85 54.84
N GLY A 857 -20.91 13.57 54.57
CA GLY A 857 -21.86 12.46 54.70
C GLY A 857 -21.78 11.66 56.02
N ALA A 858 -22.40 10.48 56.00
CA ALA A 858 -22.39 9.45 57.04
C ALA A 858 -21.62 8.20 56.59
N ILE A 859 -21.24 7.34 57.53
CA ILE A 859 -20.54 6.07 57.26
C ILE A 859 -21.39 4.89 57.75
N ASP A 860 -21.60 3.86 56.92
CA ASP A 860 -22.20 2.59 57.33
C ASP A 860 -21.35 1.40 56.83
N THR A 861 -20.72 0.70 57.77
CA THR A 861 -19.90 -0.50 57.48
C THR A 861 -20.66 -1.81 57.68
N THR A 862 -21.99 -1.77 57.88
CA THR A 862 -22.81 -2.96 58.16
C THR A 862 -23.54 -3.49 56.94
N GLN A 863 -23.46 -2.81 55.80
CA GLN A 863 -24.20 -3.15 54.60
C GLN A 863 -23.87 -4.57 54.11
N ARG A 864 -24.91 -5.40 53.96
CA ARG A 864 -24.85 -6.84 53.63
C ARG A 864 -24.07 -7.74 54.61
N VAL A 865 -23.55 -7.24 55.72
CA VAL A 865 -22.77 -8.06 56.67
C VAL A 865 -23.69 -8.82 57.65
N THR A 866 -23.65 -10.15 57.64
CA THR A 866 -24.38 -10.97 58.62
C THR A 866 -23.50 -11.24 59.85
N ILE A 867 -23.59 -10.36 60.86
CA ILE A 867 -22.75 -10.40 62.06
C ILE A 867 -23.47 -11.10 63.21
N SER A 868 -22.82 -12.13 63.78
CA SER A 868 -23.29 -12.79 65.02
C SER A 868 -22.75 -12.08 66.25
N ASN A 869 -23.57 -11.22 66.86
CA ASN A 869 -23.20 -10.48 68.08
C ASN A 869 -22.88 -11.43 69.25
N LEU A 870 -21.86 -11.06 70.03
CA LEU A 870 -21.59 -11.66 71.34
C LEU A 870 -22.73 -11.32 72.34
N PRO A 871 -23.17 -12.26 73.20
CA PRO A 871 -24.18 -12.01 74.23
C PRO A 871 -23.87 -10.81 75.14
N GLU A 872 -24.89 -10.09 75.59
CA GLU A 872 -24.76 -8.87 76.42
C GLU A 872 -23.99 -9.06 77.74
N ASN A 873 -23.88 -10.31 78.22
CA ASN A 873 -23.17 -10.70 79.44
C ASN A 873 -21.79 -11.35 79.20
N THR A 874 -21.23 -11.26 77.98
CA THR A 874 -19.96 -11.89 77.60
C THR A 874 -18.78 -11.35 78.42
N ASN A 875 -17.93 -12.27 78.92
CA ASN A 875 -16.74 -11.90 79.69
C ASN A 875 -15.56 -11.54 78.77
N LEU A 876 -15.36 -10.25 78.48
CA LEU A 876 -14.35 -9.76 77.55
C LEU A 876 -12.88 -9.97 77.98
N THR A 877 -12.63 -10.46 79.20
CA THR A 877 -11.28 -10.77 79.71
C THR A 877 -10.94 -12.27 79.63
N ASP A 878 -11.74 -13.05 78.92
CA ASP A 878 -11.42 -14.44 78.60
C ASP A 878 -10.60 -14.47 77.29
N PRO A 879 -9.38 -15.05 77.27
CA PRO A 879 -8.59 -15.16 76.05
C PRO A 879 -9.33 -15.84 74.90
N ALA A 880 -10.21 -16.81 75.18
CA ALA A 880 -11.02 -17.46 74.16
C ALA A 880 -12.10 -16.54 73.55
N VAL A 881 -12.50 -15.48 74.28
CA VAL A 881 -13.36 -14.41 73.75
C VAL A 881 -12.53 -13.40 72.96
N ALA A 882 -11.36 -12.98 73.46
CA ALA A 882 -10.47 -12.06 72.74
C ALA A 882 -10.05 -12.62 71.37
N ALA A 883 -9.71 -13.92 71.32
CA ALA A 883 -9.37 -14.65 70.08
C ALA A 883 -10.60 -15.01 69.19
N THR A 884 -11.81 -14.57 69.50
CA THR A 884 -13.01 -14.84 68.67
C THR A 884 -12.79 -14.40 67.22
N PHE A 885 -12.13 -13.25 67.01
CA PHE A 885 -11.90 -12.67 65.68
C PHE A 885 -10.72 -13.26 64.90
N GLU A 886 -10.01 -14.24 65.47
CA GLU A 886 -9.19 -15.17 64.68
C GLU A 886 -10.02 -16.25 63.95
N ARG A 887 -11.27 -16.45 64.35
CA ARG A 887 -12.15 -17.55 63.88
C ARG A 887 -13.42 -17.07 63.18
N PHE A 888 -13.96 -15.94 63.60
CA PHE A 888 -15.10 -15.28 62.96
C PHE A 888 -14.64 -13.91 62.49
N LEU A 889 -14.56 -13.72 61.17
CA LEU A 889 -14.03 -12.48 60.60
C LEU A 889 -14.92 -11.29 61.00
N PRO A 890 -14.37 -10.26 61.68
CA PRO A 890 -15.05 -8.98 61.85
C PRO A 890 -15.13 -8.26 60.50
N ASN A 891 -15.92 -7.19 60.43
CA ASN A 891 -16.13 -6.50 59.15
C ASN A 891 -15.01 -5.50 58.86
N LEU A 892 -14.45 -4.82 59.88
CA LEU A 892 -13.18 -4.11 59.76
C LEU A 892 -12.11 -4.92 60.48
N GLN A 893 -11.11 -5.42 59.74
CA GLN A 893 -10.04 -6.24 60.29
C GLN A 893 -8.65 -5.79 59.84
N GLY A 894 -7.82 -5.44 60.80
CA GLY A 894 -6.38 -5.26 60.61
C GLY A 894 -5.62 -6.27 61.47
N ALA A 895 -5.00 -7.30 60.87
CA ALA A 895 -4.50 -8.47 61.61
C ALA A 895 -3.08 -8.93 61.23
N SER A 896 -2.09 -8.68 62.09
CA SER A 896 -0.73 -9.23 61.95
C SER A 896 -0.52 -10.46 62.84
N ARG A 897 -0.25 -11.62 62.23
CA ARG A 897 0.05 -12.86 62.97
C ARG A 897 1.49 -12.93 63.51
N SER A 898 2.38 -12.03 63.09
CA SER A 898 3.81 -12.08 63.45
C SER A 898 4.32 -10.82 64.16
N GLY A 899 3.82 -9.62 63.81
CA GLY A 899 4.21 -8.31 64.33
C GLY A 899 3.05 -7.42 64.82
N ASP A 900 2.95 -6.18 64.35
CA ASP A 900 2.01 -5.14 64.84
C ASP A 900 0.66 -5.11 64.10
N GLY A 901 -0.43 -4.81 64.83
CA GLY A 901 -1.76 -4.61 64.28
C GLY A 901 -2.05 -3.17 63.80
N SER A 902 -3.02 -3.06 62.89
CA SER A 902 -3.53 -1.85 62.22
C SER A 902 -4.07 -0.78 63.15
N ASN A 903 -3.84 0.51 62.84
CA ASN A 903 -4.71 1.57 63.33
C ASN A 903 -5.95 1.70 62.44
N ILE A 904 -7.12 1.84 63.07
CA ILE A 904 -8.41 1.94 62.39
C ILE A 904 -9.00 3.32 62.72
N THR A 905 -9.06 4.22 61.75
CA THR A 905 -9.54 5.60 61.90
C THR A 905 -10.80 5.81 61.07
N ILE A 906 -11.87 6.29 61.70
CA ILE A 906 -13.17 6.51 61.08
C ILE A 906 -13.67 7.90 61.46
N GLU A 907 -13.80 8.81 60.51
CA GLU A 907 -14.27 10.19 60.75
C GLU A 907 -15.43 10.53 59.82
N ALA A 908 -16.55 11.01 60.38
CA ALA A 908 -17.71 11.43 59.60
C ALA A 908 -18.28 12.74 60.13
N LYS A 909 -18.88 13.52 59.24
CA LYS A 909 -19.77 14.60 59.68
C LYS A 909 -21.07 14.05 60.25
N GLY A 910 -21.73 13.15 59.52
CA GLY A 910 -22.97 12.49 59.89
C GLY A 910 -22.79 11.30 60.83
N ASN A 911 -23.77 10.41 60.84
CA ASN A 911 -23.76 9.20 61.67
C ASN A 911 -22.61 8.25 61.26
N ILE A 912 -22.14 7.44 62.21
CA ILE A 912 -21.25 6.31 61.93
C ILE A 912 -21.91 5.04 62.46
N THR A 913 -22.22 4.10 61.56
CA THR A 913 -22.70 2.76 61.90
C THR A 913 -21.63 1.74 61.52
N THR A 914 -21.16 0.92 62.47
CA THR A 914 -20.18 -0.14 62.18
C THR A 914 -20.56 -1.48 62.80
N GLY A 915 -19.99 -2.54 62.24
CA GLY A 915 -20.29 -3.92 62.61
C GLY A 915 -19.39 -4.41 63.74
N HIS A 916 -18.33 -5.12 63.38
CA HIS A 916 -17.29 -5.55 64.31
C HIS A 916 -15.94 -5.06 63.79
N ILE A 917 -15.14 -4.51 64.70
CA ILE A 917 -13.84 -3.90 64.44
C ILE A 917 -12.78 -4.69 65.21
N SER A 918 -11.72 -5.11 64.53
CA SER A 918 -10.59 -5.78 65.17
C SER A 918 -9.25 -5.27 64.66
N SER A 919 -8.44 -4.72 65.57
CA SER A 919 -7.00 -4.60 65.39
C SER A 919 -6.31 -5.72 66.17
N PHE A 920 -5.69 -6.66 65.47
CA PHE A 920 -4.92 -7.75 66.05
C PHE A 920 -3.45 -7.64 65.64
N GLY A 921 -2.54 -7.78 66.59
CA GLY A 921 -1.12 -7.96 66.30
C GLY A 921 -0.47 -8.82 67.37
N LYS A 922 0.43 -9.72 67.01
CA LYS A 922 1.16 -10.54 67.99
C LYS A 922 2.01 -9.70 68.94
N GLN A 923 2.68 -8.66 68.43
CA GLN A 923 3.59 -7.81 69.20
C GLN A 923 2.83 -6.65 69.85
N ASN A 924 2.19 -5.77 69.08
CA ASN A 924 1.31 -4.72 69.59
C ASN A 924 0.02 -4.68 68.77
N SER A 925 -1.05 -4.13 69.35
CA SER A 925 -2.28 -3.81 68.62
C SER A 925 -2.32 -2.31 68.30
N GLY A 926 -2.82 -1.96 67.13
CA GLY A 926 -3.01 -0.58 66.72
C GLY A 926 -4.26 0.05 67.32
N ASN A 927 -4.35 1.36 67.19
CA ASN A 927 -5.37 2.19 67.85
C ASN A 927 -6.69 2.17 67.05
N VAL A 928 -7.82 2.36 67.71
CA VAL A 928 -9.12 2.55 67.05
C VAL A 928 -9.63 3.95 67.37
N ASN A 929 -9.75 4.80 66.36
CA ASN A 929 -10.20 6.18 66.48
C ASN A 929 -11.53 6.36 65.71
N ILE A 930 -12.59 6.84 66.34
CA ILE A 930 -13.90 7.03 65.69
C ILE A 930 -14.48 8.39 66.08
N THR A 931 -14.71 9.29 65.12
CA THR A 931 -15.20 10.66 65.35
C THR A 931 -16.43 10.98 64.49
N SER A 932 -17.56 11.32 65.10
CA SER A 932 -18.73 11.87 64.41
C SER A 932 -18.97 13.32 64.83
N MET A 933 -19.09 14.25 63.87
CA MET A 933 -19.22 15.67 64.18
C MET A 933 -20.66 16.09 64.55
N GLU A 934 -21.65 15.54 63.86
CA GLU A 934 -23.06 15.95 63.90
C GLU A 934 -24.05 14.78 64.06
N GLY A 935 -23.57 13.53 64.15
CA GLY A 935 -24.38 12.32 64.19
C GLY A 935 -24.13 11.38 65.37
N ASP A 936 -24.90 10.29 65.40
CA ASP A 936 -24.75 9.18 66.34
C ASP A 936 -23.63 8.23 65.91
N ILE A 937 -22.88 7.67 66.87
CA ILE A 937 -21.97 6.53 66.65
C ILE A 937 -22.64 5.25 67.17
N LYS A 938 -22.87 4.30 66.27
CA LYS A 938 -23.36 2.95 66.59
C LYS A 938 -22.33 1.91 66.15
N THR A 939 -21.87 1.05 67.06
CA THR A 939 -20.95 -0.05 66.70
C THR A 939 -21.33 -1.36 67.40
N GLY A 940 -20.90 -2.50 66.87
CA GLY A 940 -21.01 -3.78 67.58
C GLY A 940 -19.83 -3.99 68.55
N THR A 941 -18.90 -4.85 68.18
CA THR A 941 -17.77 -5.23 69.04
C THR A 941 -16.48 -4.60 68.52
N ILE A 942 -15.74 -3.88 69.37
CA ILE A 942 -14.44 -3.28 69.05
C ILE A 942 -13.35 -3.95 69.90
N PHE A 943 -12.48 -4.72 69.27
CA PHE A 943 -11.34 -5.38 69.92
C PHE A 943 -10.00 -4.83 69.39
N SER A 944 -9.16 -4.35 70.31
CA SER A 944 -7.77 -3.97 70.08
C SER A 944 -6.91 -4.94 70.90
N THR A 945 -6.44 -6.01 70.24
CA THR A 945 -5.97 -7.25 70.87
C THR A 945 -4.53 -7.60 70.49
N THR A 946 -3.70 -7.96 71.48
CA THR A 946 -2.33 -8.44 71.28
C THR A 946 -1.98 -9.63 72.18
N ILE A 947 -0.89 -10.32 71.86
CA ILE A 947 -0.36 -11.43 72.66
C ILE A 947 0.72 -10.93 73.62
N GLU A 948 1.80 -10.33 73.10
CA GLU A 948 2.98 -10.00 73.91
C GLU A 948 2.90 -8.59 74.54
N GLY A 949 2.85 -7.54 73.72
CA GLY A 949 3.11 -6.15 74.11
C GLY A 949 1.86 -5.36 74.50
N VAL A 950 1.64 -4.24 73.79
CA VAL A 950 0.65 -3.21 74.17
C VAL A 950 -0.63 -3.32 73.33
N GLY A 951 -1.78 -3.43 74.00
CA GLY A 951 -3.11 -3.26 73.39
C GLY A 951 -3.31 -1.79 73.00
N GLY A 952 -3.84 -1.54 71.81
CA GLY A 952 -3.99 -0.18 71.27
C GLY A 952 -5.05 0.65 72.00
N ASN A 953 -4.99 1.97 71.84
CA ASN A 953 -5.95 2.87 72.47
C ASN A 953 -7.23 2.94 71.64
N ILE A 954 -8.39 2.96 72.29
CA ILE A 954 -9.70 3.08 71.65
C ILE A 954 -10.28 4.45 72.01
N ASN A 955 -10.31 5.37 71.05
CA ASN A 955 -10.78 6.74 71.21
C ASN A 955 -12.05 6.96 70.38
N ILE A 956 -13.17 7.29 71.01
CA ILE A 956 -14.47 7.44 70.32
C ILE A 956 -15.12 8.76 70.75
N GLN A 957 -15.51 9.59 69.79
CA GLN A 957 -16.04 10.93 70.04
C GLN A 957 -17.27 11.27 69.19
N THR A 958 -18.31 11.81 69.81
CA THR A 958 -19.36 12.58 69.11
C THR A 958 -19.33 14.05 69.51
N THR A 959 -19.73 14.95 68.61
CA THR A 959 -20.11 16.33 68.95
C THR A 959 -21.61 16.60 68.67
N ASN A 960 -22.06 17.84 68.87
CA ASN A 960 -23.40 18.35 68.49
C ASN A 960 -24.63 17.49 68.87
N ASN A 961 -24.62 16.93 70.10
CA ASN A 961 -25.64 16.08 70.73
C ASN A 961 -25.71 14.61 70.25
N GLY A 962 -24.82 14.16 69.37
CA GLY A 962 -24.76 12.77 68.90
C GLY A 962 -24.58 11.76 70.04
N ASN A 963 -25.30 10.65 70.01
CA ASN A 963 -25.25 9.55 70.97
C ASN A 963 -24.16 8.53 70.59
N LEU A 964 -23.77 7.69 71.54
CA LEU A 964 -22.86 6.56 71.35
C LEU A 964 -23.57 5.28 71.83
N HIS A 965 -23.67 4.27 70.97
CA HIS A 965 -24.25 2.95 71.27
C HIS A 965 -23.31 1.84 70.79
N ILE A 966 -22.73 1.05 71.70
CA ILE A 966 -21.68 0.07 71.38
C ILE A 966 -21.95 -1.26 72.09
N ASN A 967 -21.89 -2.40 71.39
CA ASN A 967 -22.10 -3.69 72.09
C ASN A 967 -20.95 -3.96 73.08
N HIS A 968 -19.71 -4.11 72.60
CA HIS A 968 -18.59 -4.55 73.45
C HIS A 968 -17.29 -3.86 73.06
N ILE A 969 -16.45 -3.50 74.04
CA ILE A 969 -15.15 -2.85 73.81
C ILE A 969 -14.07 -3.56 74.63
N ALA A 970 -12.99 -3.99 73.99
CA ALA A 970 -11.81 -4.49 74.69
C ALA A 970 -10.51 -3.94 74.11
N SER A 971 -9.64 -3.42 74.97
CA SER A 971 -8.21 -3.26 74.68
C SER A 971 -7.42 -4.22 75.57
N PHE A 972 -6.77 -5.20 74.96
CA PHE A 972 -6.40 -6.45 75.59
C PHE A 972 -5.01 -6.92 75.16
N SER A 973 -4.19 -7.33 76.12
CA SER A 973 -2.92 -8.04 75.90
C SER A 973 -2.92 -9.36 76.69
N GLU A 974 -2.57 -10.49 76.06
CA GLU A 974 -2.50 -11.78 76.78
C GLU A 974 -1.43 -11.81 77.87
N LYS A 975 -0.36 -11.01 77.74
CA LYS A 975 0.83 -11.06 78.61
C LYS A 975 1.24 -9.69 79.15
N GLY A 976 1.33 -8.69 78.29
CA GLY A 976 1.81 -7.34 78.60
C GLY A 976 0.72 -6.39 79.12
N THR A 977 0.50 -5.30 78.38
CA THR A 977 -0.25 -4.11 78.85
C THR A 977 -1.51 -3.84 78.02
N GLY A 978 -2.67 -3.67 78.67
CA GLY A 978 -3.90 -3.20 78.01
C GLY A 978 -3.87 -1.68 77.73
N GLY A 979 -4.49 -1.24 76.62
CA GLY A 979 -4.54 0.17 76.19
C GLY A 979 -5.67 0.99 76.81
N ASN A 980 -5.63 2.31 76.61
CA ASN A 980 -6.64 3.22 77.16
C ASN A 980 -7.93 3.17 76.32
N ILE A 981 -9.08 3.35 76.96
CA ILE A 981 -10.38 3.47 76.30
C ILE A 981 -10.96 4.84 76.67
N ASN A 982 -11.12 5.73 75.70
CA ASN A 982 -11.53 7.12 75.88
C ASN A 982 -12.81 7.39 75.07
N LEU A 983 -13.95 7.55 75.74
CA LEU A 983 -15.26 7.68 75.12
C LEU A 983 -15.88 9.03 75.48
N ASN A 984 -16.20 9.86 74.49
CA ASN A 984 -16.63 11.25 74.65
C ASN A 984 -17.91 11.51 73.83
N SER A 985 -19.07 11.57 74.48
CA SER A 985 -20.34 11.80 73.78
C SER A 985 -20.93 13.19 74.04
N ALA A 986 -21.50 13.82 73.03
CA ALA A 986 -22.34 14.99 73.27
C ALA A 986 -23.75 14.60 73.77
N GLY A 987 -24.27 13.44 73.35
CA GLY A 987 -25.54 12.85 73.75
C GLY A 987 -25.39 11.74 74.80
N ASN A 988 -26.18 10.68 74.69
CA ASN A 988 -26.12 9.52 75.58
C ASN A 988 -24.97 8.56 75.25
N ILE A 989 -24.62 7.70 76.20
CA ILE A 989 -23.67 6.60 76.06
C ILE A 989 -24.38 5.32 76.50
N GLU A 990 -24.51 4.34 75.61
CA GLU A 990 -25.04 3.01 75.88
C GLU A 990 -24.00 1.96 75.47
N ILE A 991 -23.56 1.13 76.41
CA ILE A 991 -22.56 0.09 76.13
C ILE A 991 -22.93 -1.20 76.87
N TYR A 992 -22.70 -2.40 76.33
CA TYR A 992 -22.74 -3.59 77.19
C TYR A 992 -21.46 -3.67 78.03
N ASN A 993 -20.37 -4.23 77.51
CA ASN A 993 -19.17 -4.51 78.32
C ASN A 993 -17.92 -3.77 77.80
N ILE A 994 -17.05 -3.38 78.72
CA ILE A 994 -15.82 -2.61 78.47
C ILE A 994 -14.68 -3.22 79.28
N ALA A 995 -13.54 -3.50 78.67
CA ALA A 995 -12.35 -4.02 79.35
C ALA A 995 -11.05 -3.39 78.85
N SER A 996 -10.23 -2.83 79.75
CA SER A 996 -8.78 -2.73 79.55
C SER A 996 -8.10 -3.85 80.33
N PHE A 997 -7.35 -4.71 79.65
CA PHE A 997 -6.75 -5.92 80.24
C PHE A 997 -5.30 -6.12 79.79
N GLY A 998 -4.42 -6.42 80.75
CA GLY A 998 -3.07 -6.89 80.48
C GLY A 998 -2.45 -7.40 81.79
N PRO A 999 -1.90 -8.62 81.86
CA PRO A 999 -1.42 -9.18 83.13
C PRO A 999 -0.37 -8.32 83.85
N GLU A 1000 0.55 -7.69 83.12
CA GLU A 1000 1.51 -6.74 83.70
C GLU A 1000 0.84 -5.42 84.10
N LYS A 1001 -0.11 -4.93 83.28
CA LYS A 1001 -0.77 -3.64 83.51
C LYS A 1001 -2.07 -3.49 82.70
N SER A 1002 -3.07 -2.80 83.26
CA SER A 1002 -4.16 -2.23 82.46
C SER A 1002 -4.10 -0.70 82.45
N SER A 1003 -4.74 -0.10 81.45
CA SER A 1003 -4.77 1.35 81.25
C SER A 1003 -6.16 1.92 81.53
N ASN A 1004 -6.31 3.24 81.38
CA ASN A 1004 -7.49 3.94 81.88
C ASN A 1004 -8.73 3.70 81.00
N VAL A 1005 -9.89 3.62 81.62
CA VAL A 1005 -11.20 3.71 80.95
C VAL A 1005 -11.83 5.05 81.36
N ASN A 1006 -11.85 6.01 80.44
CA ASN A 1006 -12.42 7.34 80.64
C ASN A 1006 -13.68 7.48 79.78
N ILE A 1007 -14.84 7.66 80.41
CA ILE A 1007 -16.14 7.81 79.73
C ILE A 1007 -16.76 9.13 80.17
N GLN A 1008 -17.15 9.98 79.22
CA GLN A 1008 -17.74 11.28 79.52
C GLN A 1008 -18.85 11.68 78.55
N THR A 1009 -19.84 12.43 79.06
CA THR A 1009 -20.90 13.03 78.25
C THR A 1009 -21.16 14.50 78.62
N ASN A 1010 -21.55 15.31 77.63
CA ASN A 1010 -21.88 16.74 77.73
C ASN A 1010 -23.37 17.04 78.01
N GLY A 1011 -24.16 16.03 78.38
CA GLY A 1011 -25.54 16.22 78.86
C GLY A 1011 -26.41 14.97 78.97
N GLY A 1012 -26.02 13.87 78.30
CA GLY A 1012 -26.79 12.61 78.29
C GLY A 1012 -26.53 11.71 79.50
N THR A 1013 -27.14 10.52 79.46
CA THR A 1013 -26.94 9.43 80.43
C THR A 1013 -25.84 8.49 79.97
N ILE A 1014 -25.05 7.97 80.92
CA ILE A 1014 -24.13 6.83 80.70
C ILE A 1014 -24.82 5.56 81.23
N THR A 1015 -25.06 4.59 80.34
CA THR A 1015 -25.59 3.26 80.65
C THR A 1015 -24.54 2.21 80.26
N THR A 1016 -24.11 1.38 81.21
CA THR A 1016 -23.21 0.25 80.91
C THR A 1016 -23.60 -1.04 81.66
N ASN A 1017 -23.32 -2.21 81.11
CA ASN A 1017 -23.31 -3.45 81.88
C ASN A 1017 -22.04 -3.54 82.74
N LYS A 1018 -20.93 -4.09 82.21
CA LYS A 1018 -19.71 -4.38 82.98
C LYS A 1018 -18.50 -3.55 82.49
N ILE A 1019 -17.90 -2.75 83.37
CA ILE A 1019 -16.65 -2.00 83.11
C ILE A 1019 -15.50 -2.64 83.89
N GLN A 1020 -14.38 -2.91 83.22
CA GLN A 1020 -13.23 -3.59 83.82
C GLN A 1020 -11.89 -2.92 83.46
N THR A 1021 -11.00 -2.86 84.46
CA THR A 1021 -9.58 -2.54 84.31
C THR A 1021 -8.81 -3.59 85.11
N ILE A 1022 -8.16 -4.54 84.43
CA ILE A 1022 -7.57 -5.72 85.08
C ILE A 1022 -6.10 -5.91 84.71
N ALA A 1023 -5.26 -5.86 85.73
CA ALA A 1023 -3.93 -6.44 85.76
C ALA A 1023 -3.88 -7.55 86.81
N ASN A 1024 -3.47 -8.75 86.41
CA ASN A 1024 -3.40 -9.91 87.31
C ASN A 1024 -2.11 -9.94 88.14
N ASN A 1025 -1.02 -9.41 87.59
CA ASN A 1025 0.34 -9.48 88.13
C ASN A 1025 0.96 -8.09 88.41
N GLY A 1026 0.26 -7.00 88.10
CA GLY A 1026 0.72 -5.63 88.31
C GLY A 1026 -0.43 -4.62 88.48
N THR A 1027 -0.24 -3.39 88.03
CA THR A 1027 -1.12 -2.25 88.38
C THR A 1027 -2.30 -2.09 87.41
N SER A 1028 -3.51 -1.85 87.94
CA SER A 1028 -4.68 -1.55 87.11
C SER A 1028 -4.85 -0.05 86.80
N GLY A 1029 -5.50 0.22 85.67
CA GLY A 1029 -5.82 1.58 85.22
C GLY A 1029 -7.03 2.18 85.94
N ASN A 1030 -7.16 3.51 85.89
CA ASN A 1030 -8.29 4.19 86.53
C ASN A 1030 -9.57 4.09 85.66
N ILE A 1031 -10.73 3.95 86.30
CA ILE A 1031 -12.04 4.14 85.67
C ILE A 1031 -12.57 5.52 86.05
N ARG A 1032 -12.96 6.33 85.05
CA ARG A 1032 -13.53 7.68 85.23
C ARG A 1032 -14.84 7.81 84.46
N LEU A 1033 -15.92 8.18 85.13
CA LEU A 1033 -17.25 8.35 84.52
C LEU A 1033 -17.78 9.76 84.84
N ASN A 1034 -17.98 10.59 83.81
CA ASN A 1034 -18.33 12.00 83.95
C ASN A 1034 -19.59 12.37 83.17
N THR A 1035 -20.65 12.82 83.86
CA THR A 1035 -21.74 13.58 83.23
C THR A 1035 -21.53 15.07 83.49
N TYR A 1036 -21.38 15.85 82.41
CA TYR A 1036 -21.30 17.31 82.46
C TYR A 1036 -22.66 17.92 82.11
N LYS A 1037 -22.99 19.06 82.72
CA LYS A 1037 -24.29 19.77 82.66
C LYS A 1037 -25.51 19.00 83.22
N PHE A 1038 -25.70 19.17 84.53
CA PHE A 1038 -26.96 19.19 85.31
C PHE A 1038 -28.03 18.07 85.25
N GLN A 1039 -28.16 17.20 84.23
CA GLN A 1039 -29.25 16.20 84.19
C GLN A 1039 -28.88 14.75 83.80
N GLY A 1040 -27.65 14.47 83.34
CA GLY A 1040 -27.22 13.11 82.97
C GLY A 1040 -27.06 12.13 84.13
N ASN A 1041 -27.65 10.93 84.02
CA ASN A 1041 -27.49 9.82 84.97
C ASN A 1041 -26.25 8.95 84.67
N ILE A 1042 -25.83 8.15 85.64
CA ILE A 1042 -24.83 7.08 85.47
C ILE A 1042 -25.41 5.78 86.01
N ASN A 1043 -25.69 4.85 85.10
CA ASN A 1043 -26.36 3.56 85.30
C ASN A 1043 -25.38 2.44 84.92
N THR A 1044 -24.68 1.85 85.89
CA THR A 1044 -23.65 0.82 85.63
C THR A 1044 -23.95 -0.43 86.44
N ALA A 1045 -24.08 -1.59 85.81
CA ALA A 1045 -24.39 -2.84 86.51
C ALA A 1045 -23.19 -3.41 87.28
N ASN A 1046 -21.96 -3.30 86.74
CA ASN A 1046 -20.74 -3.75 87.42
C ASN A 1046 -19.53 -2.88 87.03
N ILE A 1047 -18.70 -2.51 88.02
CA ILE A 1047 -17.42 -1.82 87.83
C ILE A 1047 -16.35 -2.57 88.63
N PHE A 1048 -15.22 -2.92 88.00
CA PHE A 1048 -14.19 -3.78 88.62
C PHE A 1048 -12.76 -3.37 88.24
N GLY A 1049 -11.96 -3.00 89.25
CA GLY A 1049 -10.50 -2.89 89.18
C GLY A 1049 -9.81 -4.07 89.88
N SER A 1050 -8.59 -4.45 89.48
CA SER A 1050 -7.79 -5.44 90.22
C SER A 1050 -6.38 -4.94 90.55
N ASP A 1051 -6.07 -4.77 91.84
CA ASP A 1051 -4.72 -4.49 92.31
C ASP A 1051 -4.33 -5.48 93.43
N ARG A 1052 -3.02 -5.78 93.52
CA ARG A 1052 -2.40 -6.56 94.61
C ARG A 1052 -1.26 -5.79 95.29
N THR A 1053 -1.04 -4.54 94.91
CA THR A 1053 -0.03 -3.62 95.42
C THR A 1053 -0.69 -2.34 95.93
N ILE A 1054 -0.04 -1.66 96.88
CA ILE A 1054 -0.70 -0.63 97.68
C ILE A 1054 -0.78 0.70 96.91
N GLY A 1055 -1.95 1.02 96.34
CA GLY A 1055 -2.37 2.40 96.08
C GLY A 1055 -2.57 2.83 94.62
N GLY A 1056 -3.35 2.10 93.83
CA GLY A 1056 -3.73 2.48 92.46
C GLY A 1056 -5.13 3.11 92.31
N ASP A 1057 -6.18 2.45 92.82
CA ASP A 1057 -7.59 2.71 92.46
C ASP A 1057 -8.11 4.11 92.85
N ASN A 1058 -8.06 5.05 91.91
CA ASN A 1058 -8.78 6.33 92.00
C ASN A 1058 -10.00 6.32 91.06
N PHE A 1059 -11.10 5.76 91.55
CA PHE A 1059 -12.40 5.82 90.88
C PHE A 1059 -13.01 7.23 91.00
N TYR A 1060 -13.15 7.93 89.87
CA TYR A 1060 -13.68 9.30 89.83
C TYR A 1060 -15.08 9.35 89.20
N LEU A 1061 -16.08 9.76 90.01
CA LEU A 1061 -17.44 10.09 89.60
C LEU A 1061 -17.70 11.59 89.78
N SER A 1062 -18.20 12.28 88.76
CA SER A 1062 -18.46 13.74 88.85
C SER A 1062 -19.73 14.11 89.64
N ARG A 1063 -20.74 13.22 89.69
CA ARG A 1063 -21.97 13.33 90.50
C ARG A 1063 -22.69 11.98 90.63
N ARG A 1064 -23.76 11.95 91.44
CA ARG A 1064 -24.61 10.79 91.79
C ARG A 1064 -24.67 9.69 90.71
N ALA A 1065 -23.93 8.61 90.92
CA ALA A 1065 -24.24 7.32 90.32
C ALA A 1065 -25.34 6.61 91.14
N ILE A 1066 -26.14 5.78 90.47
CA ILE A 1066 -26.97 4.77 91.11
C ILE A 1066 -26.47 3.42 90.58
N ALA A 1067 -25.53 2.81 91.31
CA ALA A 1067 -25.15 1.42 91.08
C ALA A 1067 -26.22 0.49 91.66
N TYR A 1068 -26.48 -0.61 90.98
CA TYR A 1068 -27.48 -1.63 91.32
C TYR A 1068 -26.87 -3.03 91.27
#